data_AF-A0AAU3Q002-F1
#
_entry.id   AF-A0AAU3Q002-F1
#
_cell.length_a   1.000
_cell.length_b   1.000
_cell.length_c   1.000
_cell.angle_alpha   90.00
_cell.angle_beta   90.00
_cell.angle_gamma   90.00
#
_symmetry.space_group_name_H-M   'P 1'
#
loop_
_entity.id
_entity.type
_entity.pdbx_description
1 polymer ?
#
loop_
_entity_poly.entity_id
_entity_poly.type
_entity_poly.pdbx_seq_one_letter_code
_entity_poly.pdbx_strand_id
1 'polypeptide(L)'
;MSRRQLLNIGTAGSAALLVGTSAVSSSRFRAPRMSGDPFTLGVASGDPTPDGVVLWTRLAPDPFAPGGMGMRPVTVEYEVAEDERFARVVRRGAAVATRELAHSVHPEVDGLAPDRWYYYRFRAGSAISPVGRTRTAPAYDSHPDRLRFVFASCHAWSDGYYTGYEHIAAEDIDLVVHLGDYVYEDAVSGRRTGRTVESHLRPEARDLADYRLRYALSKVEQPLQRAHALFPWLVTMDDHEVDDNWAAGSSGIDADIDILPVVFRARRAAAFRTMYEHQPLRLAQRPSGTHIHLHRRYHYGDLADFTMLDTRRYRTRQSSLNGDITTEREDRTAADRTILGGAQRDWLVDGFARSRARWQIIGNQVPLGQTDHDPGPATAVSTDAWDGYVADRNALLGAATDRDVGNLVVITGDRHENYACDLRRDYADPDSPVVGTEFTGTSLTSGGDGVDIYDHGRRLLDANPDLRFFNAQRGYVRVEVDRQLWRNDFRVVPYVERPGAPVHTRATYVVRDGIPGVVEAWRPDHSTDRDAEWRATAEHRPPPHARLRRGVITWNTQIPRIRWRLCVSESMKLRIFTEPQQGANYDALLTVAKTAEQLEFDAFFRSDHYLAMGDSDGLPGPTDAWITLAGLARDTERIRLGTLVTAATFRLPGPLAIQVAQVDQMSGGRVELGLGSGWFAEEHAAYGIPFPADKFARLEEQLAIITGLWSTKLGDTFDFDGKYYRLADSPALPKPAQDPIPVVIGGTGTTRTPALAAEYATEFNMPFSSAEDSARQFERVRAAARARGRRPEDLVYSNALVACVGANDADVARRAEAIGRDVAELKANGLAGSPAEVVDRIGAYAAVGTSRIYLQILDLHDLAHLELIASEVSSQL
;
A
#
# COMPACT_ATOMS: atom_id res chain seq x y z
N MET A 1 -43.90 23.60 -19.32
CA MET A 1 -42.96 24.16 -18.34
C MET A 1 -42.21 25.31 -18.98
N SER A 2 -42.08 26.47 -18.31
CA SER A 2 -41.54 27.69 -18.94
C SER A 2 -40.01 27.73 -18.94
N ARG A 3 -39.40 28.41 -19.93
CA ARG A 3 -37.94 28.61 -20.08
C ARG A 3 -37.24 29.17 -18.83
N ARG A 4 -37.97 29.73 -17.86
CA ARG A 4 -37.44 30.21 -16.57
C ARG A 4 -37.26 29.12 -15.50
N GLN A 5 -37.89 27.95 -15.67
CA GLN A 5 -37.67 26.78 -14.80
C GLN A 5 -36.51 25.89 -15.30
N LEU A 6 -36.22 25.90 -16.61
CA LEU A 6 -35.08 25.15 -17.17
C LEU A 6 -33.72 25.76 -16.76
N LEU A 7 -33.67 27.08 -16.55
CA LEU A 7 -32.46 27.78 -16.09
C LEU A 7 -32.18 27.63 -14.59
N ASN A 8 -33.09 27.05 -13.80
CA ASN A 8 -32.84 26.69 -12.39
C ASN A 8 -32.45 25.22 -12.19
N ILE A 9 -32.52 24.40 -13.25
CA ILE A 9 -32.11 22.98 -13.21
C ILE A 9 -30.76 22.79 -13.94
N GLY A 10 -30.42 23.69 -14.88
CA GLY A 10 -29.22 23.59 -15.72
C GLY A 10 -27.90 24.16 -15.16
N THR A 11 -27.85 24.63 -13.91
CA THR A 11 -26.61 25.19 -13.31
C THR A 11 -26.03 24.35 -12.16
N ALA A 12 -26.61 23.19 -11.84
CA ALA A 12 -26.13 22.32 -10.76
C ALA A 12 -25.17 21.20 -11.22
N GLY A 13 -24.93 21.05 -12.53
CA GLY A 13 -24.26 19.86 -13.10
C GLY A 13 -22.77 20.00 -13.41
N SER A 14 -22.12 21.12 -13.11
CA SER A 14 -20.70 21.35 -13.47
C SER A 14 -19.81 21.72 -12.28
N ALA A 15 -20.12 21.21 -11.09
CA ALA A 15 -19.20 21.20 -9.94
C ALA A 15 -18.52 19.83 -9.85
N ALA A 16 -17.73 19.49 -10.85
CA ALA A 16 -16.85 18.33 -10.78
C ALA A 16 -15.66 18.63 -9.86
N LEU A 17 -15.44 17.70 -8.93
CA LEU A 17 -14.13 17.26 -8.46
C LEU A 17 -13.25 18.31 -7.77
N LEU A 18 -13.45 18.46 -6.46
CA LEU A 18 -12.39 18.66 -5.45
C LEU A 18 -13.02 18.41 -4.07
N VAL A 19 -13.19 17.12 -3.78
CA VAL A 19 -13.74 16.63 -2.51
C VAL A 19 -12.59 16.48 -1.52
N GLY A 20 -12.65 17.21 -0.40
CA GLY A 20 -11.74 17.03 0.73
C GLY A 20 -10.40 17.79 0.69
N THR A 21 -10.04 18.46 -0.41
CA THR A 21 -8.80 19.26 -0.52
C THR A 21 -9.05 20.68 -1.03
N SER A 22 -8.12 21.57 -0.71
CA SER A 22 -8.16 23.04 -0.76
C SER A 22 -8.33 23.68 -2.15
N ALA A 23 -9.11 23.12 -3.07
CA ALA A 23 -9.45 23.85 -4.28
C ALA A 23 -10.80 24.54 -4.13
N VAL A 24 -10.79 25.80 -4.53
CA VAL A 24 -11.91 26.73 -4.43
C VAL A 24 -13.02 26.30 -5.39
N SER A 25 -13.85 25.34 -4.97
CA SER A 25 -15.13 25.11 -5.62
C SER A 25 -16.03 26.32 -5.38
N SER A 26 -16.54 26.91 -6.45
CA SER A 26 -17.43 28.08 -6.41
C SER A 26 -18.80 27.79 -5.77
N SER A 27 -19.12 26.50 -5.55
CA SER A 27 -20.34 26.07 -4.87
C SER A 27 -20.16 26.04 -3.34
N ARG A 28 -20.74 27.03 -2.65
CA ARG A 28 -20.88 27.02 -1.19
C ARG A 28 -22.07 26.14 -0.80
N PHE A 29 -21.81 25.00 -0.16
CA PHE A 29 -22.84 24.15 0.42
C PHE A 29 -23.18 24.63 1.83
N ARG A 30 -24.38 25.16 2.00
CA ARG A 30 -24.84 25.67 3.31
C ARG A 30 -24.90 24.52 4.32
N ALA A 31 -24.19 24.66 5.43
CA ALA A 31 -24.30 23.74 6.55
C ALA A 31 -25.77 23.62 7.00
N PRO A 32 -26.32 22.40 7.15
CA PRO A 32 -27.64 22.22 7.73
C PRO A 32 -27.65 22.76 9.16
N ARG A 33 -28.84 23.09 9.68
CA ARG A 33 -29.00 23.41 11.10
C ARG A 33 -28.72 22.12 11.88
N MET A 34 -27.56 22.05 12.53
CA MET A 34 -27.14 20.90 13.33
C MET A 34 -27.82 20.93 14.70
N SER A 35 -28.16 19.75 15.23
CA SER A 35 -28.81 19.58 16.54
C SER A 35 -27.84 19.67 17.73
N GLY A 36 -26.53 19.66 17.49
CA GLY A 36 -25.47 19.70 18.50
C GLY A 36 -24.14 20.21 17.93
N ASP A 37 -23.08 20.14 18.73
CA ASP A 37 -21.71 20.46 18.30
C ASP A 37 -21.25 19.45 17.23
N PRO A 38 -20.92 19.88 16.00
CA PRO A 38 -20.44 18.95 14.98
C PRO A 38 -18.98 18.52 15.18
N PHE A 39 -18.20 19.21 16.00
CA PHE A 39 -16.77 18.94 16.17
C PHE A 39 -16.49 17.98 17.35
N THR A 40 -17.36 16.98 17.54
CA THR A 40 -17.29 16.02 18.66
C THR A 40 -16.03 15.17 18.69
N LEU A 41 -15.32 15.06 17.56
CA LEU A 41 -14.06 14.31 17.41
C LEU A 41 -12.82 15.22 17.47
N GLY A 42 -13.03 16.52 17.75
CA GLY A 42 -11.96 17.50 17.86
C GLY A 42 -11.37 17.95 16.52
N VAL A 43 -10.14 18.44 16.61
CA VAL A 43 -9.33 18.93 15.50
C VAL A 43 -7.92 18.36 15.62
N ALA A 44 -7.23 18.21 14.50
CA ALA A 44 -5.85 17.73 14.47
C ALA A 44 -5.05 18.46 13.39
N SER A 45 -3.72 18.35 13.48
CA SER A 45 -2.81 18.80 12.43
C SER A 45 -1.68 17.80 12.24
N GLY A 46 -1.09 17.75 11.06
CA GLY A 46 -0.10 16.72 10.75
C GLY A 46 0.71 17.00 9.50
N ASP A 47 1.69 16.13 9.28
CA ASP A 47 2.63 16.15 8.15
C ASP A 47 3.15 17.57 7.82
N PRO A 48 3.76 18.30 8.77
CA PRO A 48 4.20 19.67 8.52
C PRO A 48 5.27 19.73 7.42
N THR A 49 5.27 20.82 6.66
CA THR A 49 6.32 21.22 5.72
C THR A 49 6.88 22.58 6.12
N PRO A 50 7.99 23.04 5.53
CA PRO A 50 8.52 24.37 5.83
C PRO A 50 7.51 25.50 5.59
N ASP A 51 6.62 25.33 4.64
CA ASP A 51 5.65 26.34 4.24
C ASP A 51 4.22 25.99 4.62
N GLY A 52 3.99 24.89 5.35
CA GLY A 52 2.64 24.35 5.41
C GLY A 52 2.42 23.20 6.38
N VAL A 53 1.16 22.76 6.42
CA VAL A 53 0.66 21.73 7.34
C VAL A 53 -0.70 21.22 6.84
N VAL A 54 -1.02 19.95 7.11
CA VAL A 54 -2.39 19.44 6.99
C VAL A 54 -3.18 19.78 8.24
N LEU A 55 -4.37 20.36 8.09
CA LEU A 55 -5.34 20.45 9.18
C LEU A 55 -6.42 19.39 8.99
N TRP A 56 -7.01 18.93 10.09
CA TRP A 56 -8.03 17.90 10.07
C TRP A 56 -9.17 18.21 11.04
N THR A 57 -10.39 17.90 10.61
CA THR A 57 -11.54 17.69 11.49
C THR A 57 -12.58 16.83 10.78
N ARG A 58 -13.56 16.31 11.53
CA ARG A 58 -14.70 15.55 11.02
C ARG A 58 -15.99 16.06 11.64
N LEU A 59 -16.98 16.35 10.80
CA LEU A 59 -18.31 16.74 11.28
C LEU A 59 -19.08 15.49 11.70
N ALA A 60 -19.34 15.33 12.99
CA ALA A 60 -20.07 14.19 13.54
C ALA A 60 -20.88 14.58 14.80
N PRO A 61 -21.98 15.35 14.67
CA PRO A 61 -22.84 15.68 15.82
C PRO A 61 -23.31 14.47 16.63
N ASP A 62 -23.47 13.33 15.97
CA ASP A 62 -23.67 12.02 16.62
C ASP A 62 -22.58 11.06 16.14
N PRO A 63 -21.43 10.96 16.84
CA PRO A 63 -20.28 10.20 16.37
C PRO A 63 -20.51 8.68 16.32
N PHE A 64 -21.56 8.18 16.98
CA PHE A 64 -21.90 6.75 17.02
C PHE A 64 -23.06 6.37 16.09
N ALA A 65 -23.66 7.34 15.38
CA ALA A 65 -24.61 7.06 14.30
C ALA A 65 -23.88 6.72 12.97
N PRO A 66 -24.49 5.92 12.07
CA PRO A 66 -23.91 5.61 10.77
C PRO A 66 -23.55 6.87 9.97
N GLY A 67 -22.24 7.08 9.77
CA GLY A 67 -21.69 8.25 9.08
C GLY A 67 -21.67 9.56 9.90
N GLY A 68 -22.31 9.58 11.07
CA GLY A 68 -22.36 10.70 12.02
C GLY A 68 -23.04 11.99 11.55
N MET A 69 -23.45 12.06 10.29
CA MET A 69 -24.05 13.20 9.60
C MET A 69 -25.01 12.74 8.50
N GLY A 70 -25.93 13.63 8.10
CA GLY A 70 -26.85 13.37 6.98
C GLY A 70 -26.18 13.42 5.59
N MET A 71 -26.94 13.06 4.55
CA MET A 71 -26.45 12.88 3.16
C MET A 71 -25.81 14.12 2.48
N ARG A 72 -26.03 15.33 2.99
CA ARG A 72 -25.68 16.57 2.27
C ARG A 72 -24.20 16.93 2.47
N PRO A 73 -23.49 17.37 1.41
CA PRO A 73 -22.20 18.01 1.55
C PRO A 73 -22.28 19.28 2.41
N VAL A 74 -21.20 19.60 3.11
CA VAL A 74 -21.09 20.79 3.98
C VAL A 74 -19.78 21.53 3.69
N THR A 75 -19.85 22.82 3.39
CA THR A 75 -18.65 23.66 3.35
C THR A 75 -18.16 23.94 4.77
N VAL A 76 -16.90 23.61 5.03
CA VAL A 76 -16.18 23.88 6.28
C VAL A 76 -15.10 24.90 6.00
N GLU A 77 -15.23 26.09 6.56
CA GLU A 77 -14.22 27.14 6.49
C GLU A 77 -13.10 26.84 7.50
N TYR A 78 -11.87 27.22 7.19
CA TYR A 78 -10.75 27.16 8.13
C TYR A 78 -10.00 28.49 8.17
N GLU A 79 -9.39 28.79 9.31
CA GLU A 79 -8.51 29.93 9.52
C GLU A 79 -7.21 29.47 10.17
N VAL A 80 -6.09 30.08 9.79
CA VAL A 80 -4.78 29.94 10.46
C VAL A 80 -4.28 31.32 10.86
N ALA A 81 -3.85 31.46 12.11
CA ALA A 81 -3.50 32.73 12.74
C ALA A 81 -2.20 32.65 13.54
N GLU A 82 -1.55 33.80 13.72
CA GLU A 82 -0.33 33.94 14.55
C GLU A 82 -0.63 34.05 16.05
N ASP A 83 -1.91 34.14 16.42
CA ASP A 83 -2.36 34.25 17.80
C ASP A 83 -3.67 33.48 18.02
N GLU A 84 -3.83 32.96 19.24
CA GLU A 84 -4.95 32.11 19.65
C GLU A 84 -6.32 32.82 19.55
N ARG A 85 -6.33 34.16 19.60
CA ARG A 85 -7.56 34.95 19.51
C ARG A 85 -7.99 35.21 18.06
N PHE A 86 -7.20 34.76 17.07
CA PHE A 86 -7.42 35.00 15.65
C PHE A 86 -7.47 36.50 15.30
N ALA A 87 -6.69 37.34 15.98
CA ALA A 87 -6.57 38.76 15.64
C ALA A 87 -5.71 38.96 14.38
N ARG A 88 -4.70 38.11 14.17
CA ARG A 88 -3.82 38.11 12.99
C ARG A 88 -3.95 36.81 12.21
N VAL A 89 -4.99 36.74 11.36
CA VAL A 89 -5.20 35.61 10.46
C VAL A 89 -4.30 35.73 9.23
N VAL A 90 -3.46 34.73 9.00
CA VAL A 90 -2.49 34.68 7.89
C VAL A 90 -2.96 33.82 6.72
N ARG A 91 -3.85 32.84 6.97
CA ARG A 91 -4.50 32.03 5.93
C ARG A 91 -5.95 31.79 6.26
N ARG A 92 -6.78 31.71 5.22
CA ARG A 92 -8.18 31.32 5.27
C ARG A 92 -8.50 30.49 4.03
N GLY A 93 -9.39 29.54 4.19
CA GLY A 93 -9.91 28.77 3.07
C GLY A 93 -11.17 28.02 3.45
N ALA A 94 -11.59 27.13 2.58
CA ALA A 94 -12.69 26.22 2.86
C ALA A 94 -12.45 24.88 2.16
N ALA A 95 -12.98 23.82 2.77
CA ALA A 95 -13.03 22.48 2.21
C ALA A 95 -14.48 21.97 2.23
N VAL A 96 -14.81 21.04 1.35
CA VAL A 96 -16.14 20.42 1.31
C VAL A 96 -16.07 19.07 2.02
N ALA A 97 -16.79 18.96 3.14
CA ALA A 97 -17.04 17.72 3.87
C ALA A 97 -18.16 16.93 3.16
N THR A 98 -17.88 15.71 2.72
CA THR A 98 -18.87 14.87 2.02
C THR A 98 -19.10 13.54 2.71
N ARG A 99 -20.25 12.91 2.44
CA ARG A 99 -20.61 11.62 3.04
C ARG A 99 -19.61 10.53 2.70
N GLU A 100 -19.04 10.58 1.50
CA GLU A 100 -18.07 9.59 1.03
C GLU A 100 -16.87 9.54 1.98
N LEU A 101 -16.39 10.69 2.48
CA LEU A 101 -15.31 10.74 3.46
C LEU A 101 -15.82 10.94 4.89
N ALA A 102 -17.03 10.46 5.22
CA ALA A 102 -17.64 10.58 6.53
C ALA A 102 -17.69 12.02 7.09
N HIS A 103 -17.78 13.01 6.20
CA HIS A 103 -17.71 14.44 6.49
C HIS A 103 -16.43 14.89 7.20
N SER A 104 -15.31 14.19 6.96
CA SER A 104 -13.96 14.66 7.26
C SER A 104 -13.48 15.70 6.26
N VAL A 105 -12.57 16.57 6.69
CA VAL A 105 -11.89 17.56 5.84
C VAL A 105 -10.40 17.57 6.14
N HIS A 106 -9.60 17.70 5.08
CA HIS A 106 -8.13 17.62 5.12
C HIS A 106 -7.49 18.79 4.34
N PRO A 107 -7.76 20.06 4.69
CA PRO A 107 -7.09 21.16 3.98
C PRO A 107 -5.58 21.11 4.19
N GLU A 108 -4.84 21.01 3.09
CA GLU A 108 -3.41 21.27 3.05
C GLU A 108 -3.22 22.79 2.95
N VAL A 109 -2.62 23.37 3.98
CA VAL A 109 -2.37 24.82 4.08
C VAL A 109 -0.92 25.08 3.71
N ASP A 110 -0.69 26.06 2.83
CA ASP A 110 0.62 26.45 2.31
C ASP A 110 0.94 27.95 2.50
N GLY A 111 2.17 28.33 2.15
CA GLY A 111 2.71 29.68 2.23
C GLY A 111 2.79 30.28 3.64
N LEU A 112 2.81 29.43 4.67
CA LEU A 112 3.16 29.80 6.03
C LEU A 112 4.67 30.03 6.15
N ALA A 113 5.11 30.74 7.19
CA ALA A 113 6.53 30.89 7.45
C ALA A 113 7.09 29.60 8.08
N PRO A 114 8.33 29.20 7.76
CA PRO A 114 8.97 28.06 8.38
C PRO A 114 9.27 28.28 9.85
N ASP A 115 9.42 27.18 10.56
CA ASP A 115 9.76 27.11 11.98
C ASP A 115 8.89 27.99 12.89
N ARG A 116 7.58 27.97 12.66
CA ARG A 116 6.65 28.90 13.33
C ARG A 116 5.43 28.18 13.90
N TRP A 117 5.09 28.54 15.14
CA TRP A 117 3.82 28.17 15.76
C TRP A 117 2.65 29.00 15.20
N TYR A 118 1.56 28.31 14.91
CA TYR A 118 0.29 28.89 14.47
C TYR A 118 -0.88 28.30 15.24
N TYR A 119 -2.00 29.02 15.22
CA TYR A 119 -3.29 28.57 15.72
C TYR A 119 -4.25 28.37 14.57
N TYR A 120 -5.13 27.38 14.65
CA TYR A 120 -6.11 27.10 13.60
C TYR A 120 -7.47 26.73 14.17
N ARG A 121 -8.53 26.98 13.39
CA ARG A 121 -9.90 26.58 13.73
C ARG A 121 -10.72 26.37 12.49
N PHE A 122 -11.83 25.64 12.64
CA PHE A 122 -12.81 25.40 11.60
C PHE A 122 -14.15 26.06 11.94
N ARG A 123 -14.93 26.31 10.89
CA ARG A 123 -16.31 26.79 10.99
C ARG A 123 -17.21 26.03 10.02
N ALA A 124 -18.29 25.45 10.56
CA ALA A 124 -19.35 24.83 9.77
C ALA A 124 -20.68 25.53 10.10
N GLY A 125 -21.11 26.43 9.21
CA GLY A 125 -22.27 27.29 9.48
C GLY A 125 -22.00 28.22 10.67
N SER A 126 -22.77 28.08 11.75
CA SER A 126 -22.58 28.85 12.98
C SER A 126 -21.70 28.14 14.03
N ALA A 127 -21.36 26.87 13.83
CA ALA A 127 -20.51 26.14 14.76
C ALA A 127 -19.03 26.47 14.48
N ILE A 128 -18.27 26.69 15.55
CA ILE A 128 -16.81 26.91 15.51
C ILE A 128 -16.16 25.77 16.29
N SER A 129 -15.13 25.16 15.72
CA SER A 129 -14.40 24.08 16.37
C SER A 129 -13.62 24.58 17.60
N PRO A 130 -13.12 23.67 18.46
CA PRO A 130 -11.99 23.99 19.32
C PRO A 130 -10.83 24.60 18.52
N VAL A 131 -10.05 25.45 19.18
CA VAL A 131 -8.82 26.02 18.60
C VAL A 131 -7.72 24.96 18.71
N GLY A 132 -7.08 24.66 17.59
CA GLY A 132 -5.84 23.90 17.56
C GLY A 132 -4.61 24.79 17.43
N ARG A 133 -3.45 24.23 17.74
CA ARG A 133 -2.12 24.80 17.61
C ARG A 133 -1.26 23.84 16.79
N THR A 134 -0.45 24.37 15.89
CA THR A 134 0.41 23.59 15.01
C THR A 134 1.73 24.31 14.76
N ARG A 135 2.73 23.62 14.21
CA ARG A 135 4.04 24.19 13.87
C ARG A 135 4.44 23.75 12.46
N THR A 136 4.92 24.69 11.66
CA THR A 136 5.60 24.36 10.39
C THR A 136 7.00 23.79 10.64
N ALA A 137 7.49 22.96 9.73
CA ALA A 137 8.86 22.47 9.82
C ALA A 137 9.87 23.62 9.63
N PRO A 138 11.13 23.48 10.09
CA PRO A 138 12.21 24.36 9.67
C PRO A 138 12.44 24.29 8.17
N ALA A 139 12.99 25.35 7.57
CA ALA A 139 13.38 25.33 6.16
C ALA A 139 14.40 24.20 5.90
N TYR A 140 14.35 23.58 4.72
CA TYR A 140 15.18 22.41 4.39
C TYR A 140 16.68 22.68 4.49
N ASP A 141 17.11 23.91 4.26
CA ASP A 141 18.50 24.38 4.33
C ASP A 141 18.85 25.07 5.66
N SER A 142 17.92 25.08 6.63
CA SER A 142 18.15 25.67 7.94
C SER A 142 18.88 24.73 8.89
N HIS A 143 19.52 25.32 9.91
CA HIS A 143 20.29 24.64 10.94
C HIS A 143 19.61 24.76 12.32
N PRO A 144 18.51 24.04 12.58
CA PRO A 144 17.83 24.14 13.86
C PRO A 144 18.71 23.64 15.01
N ASP A 145 18.68 24.34 16.14
CA ASP A 145 19.50 24.02 17.31
C ASP A 145 19.05 22.73 18.00
N ARG A 146 17.74 22.45 17.99
CA ARG A 146 17.13 21.31 18.66
C ARG A 146 15.79 20.90 18.04
N LEU A 147 15.39 19.67 18.31
CA LEU A 147 14.05 19.13 18.08
C LEU A 147 13.58 18.40 19.34
N ARG A 148 12.34 18.63 19.76
CA ARG A 148 11.68 17.88 20.84
C ARG A 148 10.46 17.18 20.29
N PHE A 149 10.35 15.87 20.51
CA PHE A 149 9.16 15.14 20.08
C PHE A 149 8.82 14.01 21.05
N VAL A 150 7.59 13.51 20.93
CA VAL A 150 7.16 12.28 21.58
C VAL A 150 6.89 11.24 20.52
N PHE A 151 7.21 9.97 20.79
CA PHE A 151 6.65 8.86 20.05
C PHE A 151 5.83 7.93 20.95
N ALA A 152 4.76 7.37 20.37
CA ALA A 152 3.80 6.50 21.05
C ALA A 152 3.14 5.51 20.09
N SER A 153 2.55 4.45 20.62
CA SER A 153 1.77 3.45 19.89
C SER A 153 0.77 2.76 20.82
N CYS A 154 -0.05 1.85 20.27
CA CYS A 154 -0.79 0.83 21.01
C CYS A 154 -1.66 1.44 22.14
N HIS A 155 -2.76 2.09 21.74
CA HIS A 155 -3.71 2.70 22.68
C HIS A 155 -5.09 2.04 22.67
N ALA A 156 -5.11 0.71 22.88
CA ALA A 156 -6.34 -0.06 23.03
C ALA A 156 -7.29 0.60 24.02
N TRP A 157 -8.43 1.07 23.50
CA TRP A 157 -9.43 1.81 24.26
C TRP A 157 -9.99 0.98 25.43
N SER A 158 -10.08 -0.33 25.24
CA SER A 158 -10.64 -1.27 26.22
C SER A 158 -9.73 -1.50 27.43
N ASP A 159 -8.42 -1.31 27.27
CA ASP A 159 -7.44 -1.69 28.28
C ASP A 159 -7.13 -0.58 29.27
N GLY A 160 -7.40 0.69 28.94
CA GLY A 160 -7.08 1.78 29.83
C GLY A 160 -7.65 3.14 29.46
N TYR A 161 -7.55 4.06 30.40
CA TYR A 161 -7.77 5.48 30.23
C TYR A 161 -6.57 6.13 29.56
N TYR A 162 -6.84 7.12 28.71
CA TYR A 162 -5.85 7.88 27.95
C TYR A 162 -5.07 8.92 28.79
N THR A 163 -4.70 8.54 30.02
CA THR A 163 -3.88 9.34 30.93
C THR A 163 -2.52 9.71 30.31
N GLY A 164 -1.94 8.82 29.49
CA GLY A 164 -0.71 9.12 28.74
C GLY A 164 -0.85 10.37 27.88
N TYR A 165 -1.97 10.52 27.16
CA TYR A 165 -2.25 11.71 26.36
C TYR A 165 -2.49 12.97 27.19
N GLU A 166 -3.05 12.87 28.40
CA GLU A 166 -3.15 14.01 29.32
C GLU A 166 -1.77 14.59 29.63
N HIS A 167 -0.77 13.72 29.82
CA HIS A 167 0.60 14.12 30.08
C HIS A 167 1.33 14.59 28.82
N ILE A 168 1.13 13.94 27.67
CA ILE A 168 1.69 14.43 26.38
C ILE A 168 1.21 15.85 26.09
N ALA A 169 -0.07 16.15 26.35
CA ALA A 169 -0.64 17.49 26.20
C ALA A 169 0.00 18.56 27.12
N ALA A 170 0.80 18.15 28.12
CA ALA A 170 1.53 19.03 29.02
C ALA A 170 3.04 19.08 28.75
N GLU A 171 3.56 18.30 27.79
CA GLU A 171 4.99 18.30 27.43
C GLU A 171 5.34 19.52 26.55
N ASP A 172 6.60 19.97 26.65
CA ASP A 172 7.17 21.04 25.81
C ASP A 172 7.84 20.43 24.58
N ILE A 173 7.02 20.04 23.59
CA ILE A 173 7.43 19.33 22.37
C ILE A 173 6.97 20.07 21.09
N ASP A 174 7.64 19.77 19.98
CA ASP A 174 7.37 20.33 18.66
C ASP A 174 6.45 19.43 17.80
N LEU A 175 6.41 18.13 18.07
CA LEU A 175 5.86 17.09 17.20
C LEU A 175 5.47 15.83 18.02
N VAL A 176 4.43 15.12 17.59
CA VAL A 176 4.10 13.76 18.03
C VAL A 176 4.23 12.76 16.88
N VAL A 177 4.86 11.62 17.12
CA VAL A 177 4.95 10.49 16.18
C VAL A 177 4.12 9.33 16.70
N HIS A 178 3.15 8.83 15.92
CA HIS A 178 2.36 7.66 16.28
C HIS A 178 2.74 6.48 15.37
N LEU A 179 3.22 5.39 15.97
CA LEU A 179 3.89 4.29 15.27
C LEU A 179 2.98 3.13 14.89
N GLY A 180 1.71 3.18 15.28
CA GLY A 180 0.69 2.20 14.89
C GLY A 180 -0.19 1.79 16.06
N ASP A 181 -1.16 0.92 15.80
CA ASP A 181 -2.21 0.50 16.73
C ASP A 181 -2.98 1.69 17.34
N TYR A 182 -3.31 2.64 16.46
CA TYR A 182 -4.14 3.79 16.80
C TYR A 182 -5.58 3.36 17.17
N VAL A 183 -6.01 2.24 16.60
CA VAL A 183 -7.24 1.55 17.00
C VAL A 183 -6.95 0.07 17.08
N TYR A 184 -7.85 -0.63 17.77
CA TYR A 184 -7.93 -2.09 17.74
C TYR A 184 -9.27 -2.46 17.15
N GLU A 185 -9.24 -3.32 16.15
CA GLU A 185 -10.38 -3.92 15.48
C GLU A 185 -11.13 -4.92 16.36
N ASP A 186 -10.43 -5.58 17.29
CA ASP A 186 -10.98 -6.58 18.22
C ASP A 186 -12.28 -6.17 18.90
N ALA A 187 -13.09 -7.15 19.31
CA ALA A 187 -14.28 -6.86 20.12
C ALA A 187 -13.93 -6.02 21.36
N VAL A 188 -14.66 -4.93 21.60
CA VAL A 188 -14.47 -4.06 22.76
C VAL A 188 -14.83 -4.83 24.02
N SER A 189 -13.79 -5.35 24.65
CA SER A 189 -13.80 -6.08 25.91
C SER A 189 -12.52 -5.70 26.64
N GLY A 190 -12.59 -5.41 27.93
CA GLY A 190 -11.39 -4.95 28.60
C GLY A 190 -11.53 -4.55 30.04
N ARG A 191 -10.43 -4.00 30.53
CA ARG A 191 -10.09 -3.80 31.94
C ARG A 191 -10.45 -2.41 32.45
N ARG A 192 -10.86 -1.51 31.55
CA ARG A 192 -11.23 -0.13 31.87
C ARG A 192 -12.40 -0.08 32.87
N THR A 193 -12.10 0.30 34.10
CA THR A 193 -13.08 0.35 35.18
C THR A 193 -14.08 1.50 35.00
N GLY A 194 -15.36 1.30 35.32
CA GLY A 194 -16.36 2.38 35.37
C GLY A 194 -16.91 2.88 34.03
N ARG A 195 -16.61 2.23 32.90
CA ARG A 195 -17.15 2.56 31.57
C ARG A 195 -17.95 1.38 31.02
N THR A 196 -19.22 1.60 30.71
CA THR A 196 -20.05 0.64 29.96
C THR A 196 -20.13 1.05 28.50
N VAL A 197 -19.91 0.11 27.59
CA VAL A 197 -20.02 0.33 26.14
C VAL A 197 -21.34 -0.20 25.64
N GLU A 198 -22.03 0.54 24.77
CA GLU A 198 -23.29 0.09 24.15
C GLU A 198 -23.06 -1.15 23.28
N SER A 199 -24.05 -2.04 23.22
CA SER A 199 -23.87 -3.36 22.57
C SER A 199 -23.48 -3.28 21.10
N HIS A 200 -23.89 -2.23 20.39
CA HIS A 200 -23.58 -2.04 18.97
C HIS A 200 -22.14 -1.56 18.71
N LEU A 201 -21.44 -1.05 19.73
CA LEU A 201 -20.04 -0.62 19.64
C LEU A 201 -19.04 -1.71 20.06
N ARG A 202 -19.54 -2.85 20.54
CA ARG A 202 -18.72 -3.95 21.07
C ARG A 202 -18.16 -4.93 20.04
N PRO A 203 -18.83 -5.24 18.92
CA PRO A 203 -18.30 -6.23 17.99
C PRO A 203 -16.95 -5.84 17.42
N GLU A 204 -16.23 -6.85 16.94
CA GLU A 204 -15.03 -6.68 16.13
C GLU A 204 -15.36 -5.90 14.86
N ALA A 205 -14.47 -4.97 14.48
CA ALA A 205 -14.65 -4.15 13.30
C ALA A 205 -14.25 -4.90 12.02
N ARG A 206 -15.20 -5.11 11.11
CA ARG A 206 -14.96 -5.80 9.83
C ARG A 206 -15.26 -4.97 8.60
N ASP A 207 -16.19 -4.02 8.70
CA ASP A 207 -16.60 -3.18 7.57
C ASP A 207 -16.41 -1.67 7.82
N LEU A 208 -16.71 -0.88 6.79
CA LEU A 208 -16.52 0.58 6.83
C LEU A 208 -17.33 1.25 7.95
N ALA A 209 -18.52 0.75 8.28
CA ALA A 209 -19.31 1.31 9.36
C ALA A 209 -18.65 1.01 10.71
N ASP A 210 -18.20 -0.24 10.92
CA ASP A 210 -17.59 -0.65 12.17
C ASP A 210 -16.27 0.09 12.44
N TYR A 211 -15.38 0.19 11.46
CA TYR A 211 -14.13 0.94 11.64
C TYR A 211 -14.39 2.41 11.97
N ARG A 212 -15.39 3.05 11.33
CA ARG A 212 -15.76 4.44 11.65
C ARG A 212 -16.23 4.58 13.09
N LEU A 213 -16.98 3.61 13.61
CA LEU A 213 -17.38 3.57 15.02
C LEU A 213 -16.17 3.35 15.94
N ARG A 214 -15.22 2.50 15.52
CA ARG A 214 -14.00 2.23 16.29
C ARG A 214 -13.13 3.48 16.44
N TYR A 215 -12.87 4.18 15.34
CA TYR A 215 -12.16 5.45 15.37
C TYR A 215 -12.92 6.53 16.15
N ALA A 216 -14.24 6.59 16.03
CA ALA A 216 -15.05 7.50 16.82
C ALA A 216 -14.90 7.23 18.33
N LEU A 217 -14.91 5.96 18.75
CA LEU A 217 -14.73 5.57 20.16
C LEU A 217 -13.41 6.08 20.75
N SER A 218 -12.31 5.98 20.02
CA SER A 218 -11.03 6.55 20.44
C SER A 218 -11.05 8.09 20.39
N LYS A 219 -11.50 8.68 19.27
CA LYS A 219 -11.42 10.13 19.01
C LYS A 219 -12.40 10.97 19.84
N VAL A 220 -13.42 10.41 20.48
CA VAL A 220 -14.25 11.15 21.46
C VAL A 220 -13.55 11.39 22.81
N GLU A 221 -12.44 10.69 23.10
CA GLU A 221 -11.74 10.83 24.37
C GLU A 221 -11.02 12.19 24.46
N GLN A 222 -11.39 12.98 25.47
CA GLN A 222 -10.89 14.35 25.67
C GLN A 222 -9.35 14.44 25.76
N PRO A 223 -8.63 13.55 26.45
CA PRO A 223 -7.16 13.59 26.46
C PRO A 223 -6.53 13.50 25.07
N LEU A 224 -7.07 12.62 24.21
CA LEU A 224 -6.60 12.42 22.85
C LEU A 224 -6.92 13.64 21.97
N GLN A 225 -8.13 14.18 22.06
CA GLN A 225 -8.50 15.42 21.35
C GLN A 225 -7.57 16.57 21.72
N ARG A 226 -7.24 16.72 23.00
CA ARG A 226 -6.35 17.78 23.48
C ARG A 226 -4.93 17.62 22.93
N ALA A 227 -4.38 16.40 22.94
CA ALA A 227 -3.05 16.15 22.37
C ALA A 227 -3.02 16.40 20.85
N HIS A 228 -4.05 15.99 20.10
CA HIS A 228 -4.22 16.31 18.68
C HIS A 228 -4.33 17.81 18.40
N ALA A 229 -5.03 18.54 19.26
CA ALA A 229 -5.21 19.97 19.10
C ALA A 229 -3.95 20.79 19.43
N LEU A 230 -2.93 20.24 20.11
CA LEU A 230 -1.78 21.05 20.59
C LEU A 230 -0.51 20.93 19.74
N PHE A 231 -0.38 19.85 18.97
CA PHE A 231 0.84 19.49 18.24
C PHE A 231 0.52 19.01 16.83
N PRO A 232 1.45 19.16 15.86
CA PRO A 232 1.41 18.41 14.61
C PRO A 232 1.81 16.94 14.83
N TRP A 233 1.18 16.04 14.08
CA TRP A 233 1.39 14.59 14.19
C TRP A 233 1.98 13.99 12.91
N LEU A 234 2.91 13.06 13.07
CA LEU A 234 3.33 12.10 12.04
C LEU A 234 2.73 10.74 12.40
N VAL A 235 1.80 10.26 11.58
CA VAL A 235 1.09 8.99 11.84
C VAL A 235 1.47 7.96 10.77
N THR A 236 1.71 6.73 11.21
CA THR A 236 1.71 5.52 10.38
C THR A 236 0.74 4.49 10.98
N MET A 237 0.53 3.37 10.28
CA MET A 237 -0.28 2.25 10.76
C MET A 237 0.62 1.12 11.27
N ASP A 238 0.05 0.25 12.09
CA ASP A 238 0.53 -1.12 12.27
C ASP A 238 -0.56 -2.13 11.86
N ASP A 239 -0.73 -3.26 12.56
CA ASP A 239 -1.68 -4.29 12.16
C ASP A 239 -3.11 -4.02 12.60
N HIS A 240 -3.31 -3.60 13.85
CA HIS A 240 -4.63 -3.45 14.46
C HIS A 240 -5.49 -2.32 13.86
N GLU A 241 -4.91 -1.45 13.02
CA GLU A 241 -5.71 -0.61 12.13
C GLU A 241 -6.58 -1.40 11.14
N VAL A 242 -6.22 -2.66 10.87
CA VAL A 242 -6.92 -3.60 9.99
C VAL A 242 -7.29 -4.88 10.74
N ASP A 243 -6.32 -5.73 11.08
CA ASP A 243 -6.54 -7.10 11.55
C ASP A 243 -5.24 -7.63 12.15
N ASP A 244 -5.28 -8.16 13.36
CA ASP A 244 -4.11 -8.66 14.09
C ASP A 244 -3.18 -9.50 13.19
N ASN A 245 -1.89 -9.17 13.20
CA ASN A 245 -0.84 -9.84 12.43
C ASN A 245 -1.05 -9.94 10.90
N TRP A 246 -1.85 -9.10 10.26
CA TRP A 246 -2.05 -9.19 8.81
C TRP A 246 -0.78 -8.96 7.97
N ALA A 247 -0.58 -9.73 6.91
CA ALA A 247 0.61 -9.64 6.05
C ALA A 247 0.23 -9.47 4.58
N ALA A 248 0.53 -8.29 4.04
CA ALA A 248 0.18 -7.91 2.68
C ALA A 248 -1.29 -8.23 2.34
N GLY A 249 -1.55 -9.24 1.51
CA GLY A 249 -2.89 -9.62 1.06
C GLY A 249 -3.62 -10.64 1.94
N SER A 250 -3.07 -10.99 3.12
CA SER A 250 -3.58 -12.07 3.97
C SER A 250 -3.87 -11.58 5.39
N SER A 251 -5.00 -12.00 5.94
CA SER A 251 -5.31 -11.89 7.38
C SER A 251 -4.27 -12.64 8.21
N GLY A 252 -4.02 -12.16 9.43
CA GLY A 252 -3.14 -12.88 10.36
C GLY A 252 -3.84 -14.11 10.93
N ILE A 253 -5.13 -14.05 11.24
CA ILE A 253 -5.80 -15.15 11.95
C ILE A 253 -6.34 -16.23 10.97
N ASP A 254 -5.73 -17.41 10.97
CA ASP A 254 -6.14 -18.59 10.15
C ASP A 254 -7.40 -19.33 10.66
N ALA A 255 -8.33 -18.63 11.32
CA ALA A 255 -9.47 -19.25 12.00
C ALA A 255 -10.85 -18.67 11.65
N ASP A 256 -10.94 -17.65 10.80
CA ASP A 256 -12.22 -17.01 10.41
C ASP A 256 -12.33 -16.80 8.89
N ILE A 257 -13.47 -16.28 8.44
CA ILE A 257 -13.83 -15.98 7.05
C ILE A 257 -12.86 -15.01 6.36
N ASP A 258 -12.09 -14.23 7.14
CA ASP A 258 -11.04 -13.35 6.64
C ASP A 258 -9.85 -14.12 6.02
N ILE A 259 -9.75 -15.45 6.19
CA ILE A 259 -8.84 -16.28 5.40
C ILE A 259 -9.14 -16.22 3.90
N LEU A 260 -10.38 -15.85 3.51
CA LEU A 260 -10.77 -15.66 2.12
C LEU A 260 -10.21 -14.31 1.61
N PRO A 261 -9.33 -14.30 0.58
CA PRO A 261 -8.67 -13.07 0.14
C PRO A 261 -9.63 -11.95 -0.28
N VAL A 262 -10.82 -12.28 -0.78
CA VAL A 262 -11.83 -11.28 -1.14
C VAL A 262 -12.40 -10.55 0.08
N VAL A 263 -12.60 -11.26 1.18
CA VAL A 263 -13.18 -10.71 2.42
C VAL A 263 -12.14 -9.82 3.10
N PHE A 264 -10.92 -10.33 3.27
CA PHE A 264 -9.83 -9.54 3.85
C PHE A 264 -9.50 -8.29 3.02
N ARG A 265 -9.51 -8.38 1.68
CA ARG A 265 -9.32 -7.19 0.82
C ARG A 265 -10.40 -6.14 1.06
N ALA A 266 -11.67 -6.53 1.21
CA ALA A 266 -12.75 -5.60 1.53
C ALA A 266 -12.56 -4.95 2.91
N ARG A 267 -12.20 -5.75 3.93
CA ARG A 267 -11.87 -5.28 5.29
C ARG A 267 -10.72 -4.27 5.28
N ARG A 268 -9.61 -4.59 4.58
CA ARG A 268 -8.45 -3.70 4.41
C ARG A 268 -8.81 -2.38 3.72
N ALA A 269 -9.62 -2.42 2.67
CA ALA A 269 -10.09 -1.20 2.00
C ALA A 269 -10.94 -0.31 2.92
N ALA A 270 -11.82 -0.92 3.71
CA ALA A 270 -12.64 -0.22 4.71
C ALA A 270 -11.77 0.42 5.81
N ALA A 271 -10.80 -0.32 6.32
CA ALA A 271 -9.83 0.14 7.32
C ALA A 271 -9.01 1.35 6.81
N PHE A 272 -8.39 1.23 5.63
CA PHE A 272 -7.57 2.31 5.06
C PHE A 272 -8.36 3.58 4.79
N ARG A 273 -9.58 3.45 4.23
CA ARG A 273 -10.49 4.58 4.06
C ARG A 273 -10.78 5.25 5.39
N THR A 274 -11.12 4.47 6.42
CA THR A 274 -11.45 5.03 7.74
C THR A 274 -10.24 5.70 8.39
N MET A 275 -9.05 5.11 8.30
CA MET A 275 -7.84 5.71 8.81
C MET A 275 -7.59 7.08 8.18
N TYR A 276 -7.68 7.19 6.84
CA TYR A 276 -7.59 8.49 6.17
C TYR A 276 -8.66 9.46 6.67
N GLU A 277 -9.92 9.04 6.80
CA GLU A 277 -11.01 9.88 7.31
C GLU A 277 -10.78 10.43 8.74
N HIS A 278 -9.88 9.83 9.53
CA HIS A 278 -9.69 10.13 10.95
C HIS A 278 -8.29 10.62 11.33
N GLN A 279 -7.37 10.73 10.38
CA GLN A 279 -5.99 11.15 10.64
C GLN A 279 -5.60 12.38 9.82
N PRO A 280 -4.71 13.24 10.33
CA PRO A 280 -4.27 14.45 9.62
C PRO A 280 -3.24 14.12 8.53
N LEU A 281 -3.66 13.33 7.54
CA LEU A 281 -2.82 12.86 6.42
C LEU A 281 -3.02 13.74 5.17
N ARG A 282 -1.97 13.87 4.34
CA ARG A 282 -2.06 14.59 3.05
C ARG A 282 -2.86 13.80 2.03
N LEU A 283 -3.27 14.46 0.95
CA LEU A 283 -3.92 13.84 -0.19
C LEU A 283 -3.08 12.71 -0.79
N ALA A 284 -1.75 12.80 -0.72
CA ALA A 284 -0.85 11.75 -1.16
C ALA A 284 -1.07 10.40 -0.43
N GLN A 285 -1.59 10.45 0.80
CA GLN A 285 -1.96 9.26 1.59
C GLN A 285 -3.42 8.85 1.38
N ARG A 286 -4.20 9.51 0.50
CA ARG A 286 -5.58 9.13 0.25
C ARG A 286 -5.62 7.72 -0.36
N PRO A 287 -6.37 6.77 0.23
CA PRO A 287 -6.38 5.40 -0.24
C PRO A 287 -7.15 5.26 -1.55
N SER A 288 -6.73 4.27 -2.35
CA SER A 288 -7.45 3.75 -3.50
C SER A 288 -7.71 2.26 -3.28
N GLY A 289 -8.96 1.92 -2.98
CA GLY A 289 -9.34 0.54 -2.61
C GLY A 289 -8.47 0.01 -1.48
N THR A 290 -7.68 -1.02 -1.78
CA THR A 290 -6.85 -1.73 -0.81
C THR A 290 -5.43 -1.16 -0.66
N HIS A 291 -5.19 0.04 -1.19
CA HIS A 291 -3.86 0.63 -1.32
C HIS A 291 -3.82 1.97 -0.60
N ILE A 292 -2.80 2.16 0.22
CA ILE A 292 -2.49 3.43 0.89
C ILE A 292 -0.97 3.65 0.91
N HIS A 293 -0.53 4.88 0.71
CA HIS A 293 0.90 5.23 0.67
C HIS A 293 1.33 5.94 1.95
N LEU A 294 1.79 5.18 2.95
CA LEU A 294 2.16 5.72 4.26
C LEU A 294 3.65 5.98 4.44
N HIS A 295 4.53 5.19 3.80
CA HIS A 295 5.96 5.42 3.95
C HIS A 295 6.35 6.75 3.29
N ARG A 296 7.06 7.61 4.04
CA ARG A 296 7.42 8.97 3.61
C ARG A 296 8.56 9.53 4.43
N ARG A 297 9.17 10.62 3.94
CA ARG A 297 10.22 11.35 4.65
C ARG A 297 9.71 12.68 5.18
N TYR A 298 10.15 13.02 6.38
CA TYR A 298 9.96 14.32 7.00
C TYR A 298 11.33 14.89 7.41
N HIS A 299 11.63 16.09 6.93
CA HIS A 299 12.90 16.77 7.14
C HIS A 299 12.73 17.86 8.20
N TYR A 300 13.63 17.88 9.19
CA TYR A 300 13.68 18.92 10.21
C TYR A 300 14.96 19.74 10.04
N GLY A 301 14.96 20.61 9.02
CA GLY A 301 16.18 21.27 8.53
C GLY A 301 17.26 20.24 8.18
N ASP A 302 18.50 20.53 8.55
CA ASP A 302 19.61 19.57 8.46
C ASP A 302 19.89 18.83 9.79
N LEU A 303 19.00 18.94 10.80
CA LEU A 303 19.20 18.28 12.09
C LEU A 303 18.76 16.81 12.04
N ALA A 304 17.56 16.54 11.55
CA ALA A 304 17.01 15.18 11.58
C ALA A 304 16.13 14.90 10.36
N ASP A 305 16.27 13.69 9.83
CA ASP A 305 15.38 13.12 8.82
C ASP A 305 14.61 11.95 9.42
N PHE A 306 13.28 12.04 9.44
CA PHE A 306 12.39 10.92 9.75
C PHE A 306 12.07 10.18 8.47
N THR A 307 12.50 8.93 8.38
CA THR A 307 12.08 7.97 7.35
C THR A 307 11.02 7.07 7.97
N MET A 308 9.75 7.44 7.77
CA MET A 308 8.60 6.68 8.27
C MET A 308 8.33 5.50 7.35
N LEU A 309 8.24 4.30 7.90
CA LEU A 309 8.06 3.04 7.16
C LEU A 309 6.62 2.50 7.27
N ASP A 310 6.29 1.63 6.33
CA ASP A 310 5.17 0.69 6.35
C ASP A 310 5.74 -0.73 6.30
N THR A 311 5.55 -1.52 7.36
CA THR A 311 6.04 -2.90 7.47
C THR A 311 4.94 -3.94 7.37
N ARG A 312 3.68 -3.56 7.11
CA ARG A 312 2.55 -4.51 7.02
C ARG A 312 2.09 -4.74 5.59
N ARG A 313 2.06 -3.70 4.75
CA ARG A 313 1.49 -3.79 3.39
C ARG A 313 2.31 -4.64 2.43
N TYR A 314 3.63 -4.66 2.59
CA TYR A 314 4.55 -5.24 1.62
C TYR A 314 5.22 -6.53 2.10
N ARG A 315 5.02 -6.90 3.37
CA ARG A 315 5.71 -8.02 3.98
C ARG A 315 5.23 -9.36 3.42
N THR A 316 6.15 -10.30 3.28
CA THR A 316 5.81 -11.71 3.12
C THR A 316 5.11 -12.20 4.38
N ARG A 317 4.22 -13.17 4.25
CA ARG A 317 3.56 -13.79 5.41
C ARG A 317 4.60 -14.32 6.40
N GLN A 318 4.34 -14.15 7.70
CA GLN A 318 5.12 -14.69 8.80
C GLN A 318 5.30 -16.22 8.66
N SER A 319 6.24 -16.80 9.38
CA SER A 319 6.46 -18.24 9.39
C SER A 319 5.18 -19.02 9.75
N SER A 320 5.19 -20.35 9.58
CA SER A 320 4.04 -21.25 9.80
C SER A 320 3.37 -21.19 11.19
N LEU A 321 3.94 -20.42 12.13
CA LEU A 321 3.42 -20.16 13.46
C LEU A 321 2.75 -18.78 13.60
N ASN A 322 2.39 -18.12 12.49
CA ASN A 322 1.60 -16.89 12.49
C ASN A 322 2.17 -15.74 13.37
N GLY A 323 3.49 -15.54 13.30
CA GLY A 323 4.17 -14.49 14.06
C GLY A 323 4.68 -14.91 15.44
N ASP A 324 4.33 -16.12 15.91
CA ASP A 324 4.80 -16.67 17.19
C ASP A 324 6.32 -16.86 17.24
N ILE A 325 6.80 -17.14 18.46
CA ILE A 325 8.19 -17.45 18.77
C ILE A 325 8.59 -18.77 18.10
N THR A 326 9.65 -18.73 17.30
CA THR A 326 10.26 -19.91 16.67
C THR A 326 11.74 -20.01 17.01
N THR A 327 12.26 -21.24 17.00
CA THR A 327 13.71 -21.51 16.99
C THR A 327 14.23 -21.90 15.60
N GLU A 328 13.34 -22.02 14.61
CA GLU A 328 13.69 -22.41 13.24
C GLU A 328 14.42 -21.27 12.51
N ARG A 329 15.64 -21.54 12.03
CA ARG A 329 16.48 -20.53 11.38
C ARG A 329 16.24 -20.43 9.88
N GLU A 330 15.95 -21.54 9.21
CA GLU A 330 15.93 -21.64 7.75
C GLU A 330 14.92 -20.68 7.12
N ASP A 331 13.67 -20.66 7.63
CA ASP A 331 12.64 -19.76 7.12
C ASP A 331 12.99 -18.29 7.38
N ARG A 332 13.22 -17.87 8.63
CA ARG A 332 13.45 -16.46 8.98
C ARG A 332 14.71 -15.81 8.37
N THR A 333 15.66 -16.61 7.89
CA THR A 333 16.90 -16.14 7.24
C THR A 333 16.88 -16.28 5.71
N ALA A 334 15.78 -16.76 5.14
CA ALA A 334 15.64 -16.91 3.69
C ALA A 334 15.72 -15.55 2.97
N ALA A 335 16.47 -15.52 1.86
CA ALA A 335 16.81 -14.29 1.15
C ALA A 335 15.63 -13.66 0.38
N ASP A 336 14.56 -14.42 0.15
CA ASP A 336 13.34 -14.02 -0.55
C ASP A 336 12.25 -13.48 0.39
N ARG A 337 12.43 -13.59 1.72
CA ARG A 337 11.55 -12.96 2.70
C ARG A 337 11.81 -11.47 2.77
N THR A 338 10.74 -10.70 2.85
CA THR A 338 10.83 -9.24 2.92
C THR A 338 9.78 -8.67 3.86
N ILE A 339 10.14 -7.62 4.60
CA ILE A 339 9.22 -6.85 5.44
C ILE A 339 8.82 -5.52 4.77
N LEU A 340 9.70 -4.96 3.94
CA LEU A 340 9.48 -3.67 3.27
C LEU A 340 8.98 -3.82 1.82
N GLY A 341 9.16 -4.98 1.21
CA GLY A 341 9.13 -5.11 -0.25
C GLY A 341 10.32 -4.43 -0.92
N GLY A 342 10.56 -4.74 -2.20
CA GLY A 342 11.71 -4.21 -2.94
C GLY A 342 11.72 -2.68 -3.06
N ALA A 343 10.60 -2.09 -3.51
CA ALA A 343 10.54 -0.66 -3.80
C ALA A 343 10.76 0.23 -2.57
N GLN A 344 10.14 -0.09 -1.42
CA GLN A 344 10.34 0.69 -0.19
C GLN A 344 11.74 0.48 0.40
N ARG A 345 12.30 -0.73 0.31
CA ARG A 345 13.68 -1.01 0.73
C ARG A 345 14.67 -0.17 -0.09
N ASP A 346 14.54 -0.16 -1.41
CA ASP A 346 15.42 0.60 -2.29
C ASP A 346 15.25 2.10 -2.05
N TRP A 347 14.00 2.58 -1.92
CA TRP A 347 13.71 3.96 -1.55
C TRP A 347 14.37 4.38 -0.23
N LEU A 348 14.34 3.51 0.79
CA LEU A 348 14.96 3.72 2.10
C LEU A 348 16.48 3.85 1.94
N VAL A 349 17.10 2.85 1.32
CA VAL A 349 18.54 2.74 1.13
C VAL A 349 19.10 3.91 0.30
N ASP A 350 18.42 4.30 -0.77
CA ASP A 350 18.79 5.47 -1.57
C ASP A 350 18.59 6.80 -0.82
N GLY A 351 17.76 6.80 0.22
CA GLY A 351 17.62 7.93 1.12
C GLY A 351 18.88 8.25 1.90
N PHE A 352 19.55 7.22 2.42
CA PHE A 352 20.78 7.38 3.19
C PHE A 352 21.85 8.14 2.40
N ALA A 353 21.99 7.86 1.10
CA ALA A 353 22.96 8.54 0.25
C ALA A 353 22.59 10.00 -0.09
N ARG A 354 21.30 10.36 0.03
CA ARG A 354 20.79 11.70 -0.34
C ARG A 354 20.62 12.61 0.86
N SER A 355 20.43 12.06 2.05
CA SER A 355 20.23 12.85 3.25
C SER A 355 21.51 13.58 3.66
N ARG A 356 21.35 14.81 4.14
CA ARG A 356 22.40 15.61 4.79
C ARG A 356 22.12 15.84 6.27
N ALA A 357 21.06 15.23 6.79
CA ALA A 357 20.64 15.45 8.17
C ALA A 357 21.63 14.83 9.15
N ARG A 358 21.82 15.50 10.29
CA ARG A 358 22.72 15.01 11.34
C ARG A 358 22.25 13.68 11.91
N TRP A 359 20.96 13.48 12.09
CA TRP A 359 20.34 12.26 12.61
C TRP A 359 19.44 11.61 11.55
N GLN A 360 19.63 10.31 11.32
CA GLN A 360 18.72 9.48 10.53
C GLN A 360 17.79 8.74 11.49
N ILE A 361 16.52 9.12 11.48
CA ILE A 361 15.49 8.52 12.33
C ILE A 361 14.64 7.60 11.45
N ILE A 362 14.61 6.31 11.77
CA ILE A 362 13.65 5.38 11.17
C ILE A 362 12.49 5.23 12.14
N GLY A 363 11.28 5.62 11.70
CA GLY A 363 10.05 5.31 12.42
C GLY A 363 9.40 4.09 11.81
N ASN A 364 9.27 3.00 12.56
CA ASN A 364 8.59 1.79 12.12
C ASN A 364 7.73 1.21 13.25
N GLN A 365 7.03 0.13 12.91
CA GLN A 365 6.01 -0.48 13.73
C GLN A 365 6.59 -1.48 14.74
N VAL A 366 7.39 -2.43 14.22
CA VAL A 366 7.85 -3.63 14.95
C VAL A 366 9.37 -3.62 15.16
N PRO A 367 9.88 -4.15 16.29
CA PRO A 367 11.30 -4.06 16.67
C PRO A 367 12.26 -4.57 15.60
N LEU A 368 13.31 -3.78 15.36
CA LEU A 368 14.35 -4.05 14.38
C LEU A 368 15.51 -4.86 14.97
N GLY A 369 15.91 -4.58 16.21
CA GLY A 369 16.93 -5.32 16.94
C GLY A 369 16.50 -6.76 17.27
N GLN A 370 17.46 -7.67 17.34
CA GLN A 370 17.17 -9.06 17.72
C GLN A 370 16.68 -9.14 19.16
N THR A 371 15.56 -9.82 19.37
CA THR A 371 14.91 -10.00 20.67
C THR A 371 14.76 -11.51 20.97
N ASP A 372 15.84 -12.12 21.44
CA ASP A 372 15.90 -13.54 21.80
C ASP A 372 15.20 -13.81 23.13
N HIS A 373 14.28 -14.76 23.15
CA HIS A 373 13.52 -15.17 24.33
C HIS A 373 14.18 -16.31 25.11
N ASP A 374 15.26 -16.91 24.59
CA ASP A 374 15.99 -17.99 25.24
C ASP A 374 17.41 -17.53 25.68
N PRO A 375 17.72 -17.50 26.98
CA PRO A 375 19.09 -17.21 27.46
C PRO A 375 20.05 -18.40 27.26
N GLY A 376 19.55 -19.54 26.76
CA GLY A 376 20.32 -20.71 26.40
C GLY A 376 20.98 -20.63 25.02
N PRO A 377 21.39 -21.77 24.43
CA PRO A 377 22.08 -21.81 23.14
C PRO A 377 21.13 -21.72 21.93
N ALA A 378 19.81 -21.79 22.11
CA ALA A 378 18.87 -21.61 21.01
C ALA A 378 18.56 -20.12 20.82
N THR A 379 18.17 -19.75 19.61
CA THR A 379 17.67 -18.41 19.31
C THR A 379 16.17 -18.48 19.10
N ALA A 380 15.40 -18.09 20.11
CA ALA A 380 13.94 -18.14 20.12
C ALA A 380 13.37 -16.74 19.88
N VAL A 381 12.90 -16.46 18.67
CA VAL A 381 12.49 -15.10 18.26
C VAL A 381 11.09 -15.10 17.65
N SER A 382 10.35 -14.01 17.84
CA SER A 382 9.06 -13.79 17.17
C SER A 382 9.24 -13.53 15.68
N THR A 383 8.38 -14.13 14.85
CA THR A 383 8.47 -14.02 13.38
C THR A 383 7.62 -12.90 12.78
N ASP A 384 6.91 -12.15 13.62
CA ASP A 384 6.12 -10.99 13.19
C ASP A 384 6.99 -9.72 13.02
N ALA A 385 8.00 -9.57 13.88
CA ALA A 385 8.97 -8.47 13.84
C ALA A 385 10.15 -8.75 12.88
N TRP A 386 11.14 -7.85 12.83
CA TRP A 386 12.30 -7.97 11.92
C TRP A 386 13.14 -9.24 12.12
N ASP A 387 13.04 -9.88 13.28
CA ASP A 387 13.63 -11.21 13.51
C ASP A 387 13.11 -12.30 12.58
N GLY A 388 11.90 -12.14 12.03
CA GLY A 388 11.32 -12.97 10.97
C GLY A 388 11.81 -12.65 9.55
N TYR A 389 12.59 -11.57 9.38
CA TYR A 389 13.00 -10.99 8.09
C TYR A 389 14.48 -10.57 8.13
N VAL A 390 15.35 -11.49 8.57
CA VAL A 390 16.77 -11.20 8.85
C VAL A 390 17.52 -10.68 7.63
N ALA A 391 17.16 -11.15 6.42
CA ALA A 391 17.78 -10.68 5.18
C ALA A 391 17.55 -9.17 4.96
N ASP A 392 16.31 -8.70 5.13
CA ASP A 392 15.98 -7.27 5.00
C ASP A 392 16.61 -6.44 6.13
N ARG A 393 16.65 -6.96 7.37
CA ARG A 393 17.35 -6.31 8.49
C ARG A 393 18.82 -6.08 8.17
N ASN A 394 19.52 -7.14 7.78
CA ASN A 394 20.95 -7.09 7.50
C ASN A 394 21.24 -6.22 6.26
N ALA A 395 20.36 -6.24 5.25
CA ALA A 395 20.47 -5.36 4.09
C ALA A 395 20.35 -3.88 4.48
N LEU A 396 19.40 -3.53 5.36
CA LEU A 396 19.20 -2.16 5.84
C LEU A 396 20.40 -1.68 6.68
N LEU A 397 20.78 -2.42 7.70
CA LEU A 397 21.88 -2.05 8.61
C LEU A 397 23.24 -2.06 7.88
N GLY A 398 23.42 -3.01 6.97
CA GLY A 398 24.56 -3.05 6.06
C GLY A 398 24.62 -1.81 5.17
N ALA A 399 23.52 -1.46 4.50
CA ALA A 399 23.45 -0.31 3.61
C ALA A 399 23.64 1.03 4.32
N ALA A 400 23.17 1.18 5.57
CA ALA A 400 23.42 2.36 6.39
C ALA A 400 24.91 2.53 6.68
N THR A 401 25.58 1.44 7.07
CA THR A 401 27.02 1.43 7.31
C THR A 401 27.80 1.72 6.01
N ASP A 402 27.44 1.07 4.90
CA ASP A 402 28.14 1.20 3.61
C ASP A 402 28.01 2.60 2.99
N ARG A 403 27.07 3.41 3.50
CA ARG A 403 26.81 4.81 3.11
C ARG A 403 27.25 5.81 4.19
N ASP A 404 28.05 5.37 5.16
CA ASP A 404 28.59 6.20 6.24
C ASP A 404 27.52 6.94 7.06
N VAL A 405 26.36 6.31 7.29
CA VAL A 405 25.33 6.86 8.18
C VAL A 405 25.82 6.80 9.62
N GLY A 406 26.33 7.92 10.13
CA GLY A 406 26.95 7.98 11.46
C GLY A 406 25.99 8.01 12.66
N ASN A 407 24.72 8.37 12.46
CA ASN A 407 23.74 8.63 13.53
C ASN A 407 22.38 8.02 13.19
N LEU A 408 22.32 6.68 13.13
CA LEU A 408 21.08 5.94 12.89
C LEU A 408 20.36 5.63 14.20
N VAL A 409 19.13 6.14 14.34
CA VAL A 409 18.22 5.82 15.46
C VAL A 409 16.90 5.28 14.91
N VAL A 410 16.45 4.15 15.45
CA VAL A 410 15.16 3.53 15.14
C VAL A 410 14.21 3.77 16.32
N ILE A 411 12.99 4.20 16.03
CA ILE A 411 11.91 4.34 17.01
C ILE A 411 10.76 3.41 16.63
N THR A 412 10.25 2.68 17.62
CA THR A 412 9.41 1.50 17.37
C THR A 412 8.28 1.34 18.40
N GLY A 413 7.22 0.59 18.07
CA GLY A 413 6.07 0.26 18.92
C GLY A 413 5.83 -1.25 19.10
N ASP A 414 4.60 -1.71 18.88
CA ASP A 414 4.11 -3.11 18.88
C ASP A 414 4.20 -3.88 20.21
N ARG A 415 5.37 -3.95 20.84
CA ARG A 415 5.65 -4.89 21.95
C ARG A 415 4.96 -4.60 23.27
N HIS A 416 4.28 -3.46 23.40
CA HIS A 416 3.70 -2.98 24.66
C HIS A 416 4.71 -2.80 25.81
N GLU A 417 6.00 -2.74 25.49
CA GLU A 417 7.13 -2.70 26.42
C GLU A 417 8.18 -1.68 25.95
N ASN A 418 8.95 -1.15 26.89
CA ASN A 418 10.02 -0.20 26.62
C ASN A 418 11.36 -0.93 26.48
N TYR A 419 12.06 -0.72 25.36
CA TYR A 419 13.41 -1.21 25.13
C TYR A 419 14.38 -0.09 24.77
N ALA A 420 15.64 -0.24 25.18
CA ALA A 420 16.77 0.49 24.61
C ALA A 420 17.79 -0.53 24.13
N CYS A 421 18.06 -0.57 22.82
CA CYS A 421 18.84 -1.63 22.18
C CYS A 421 19.94 -1.06 21.29
N ASP A 422 21.10 -1.71 21.31
CA ASP A 422 22.18 -1.48 20.34
C ASP A 422 21.90 -2.27 19.06
N LEU A 423 22.04 -1.65 17.89
CA LEU A 423 21.80 -2.31 16.60
C LEU A 423 23.12 -2.77 15.98
N ARG A 424 23.32 -4.08 15.86
CA ARG A 424 24.49 -4.66 15.20
C ARG A 424 24.27 -4.81 13.71
N ARG A 425 25.35 -4.63 12.92
CA ARG A 425 25.30 -4.86 11.47
C ARG A 425 24.84 -6.30 11.14
N ASP A 426 25.33 -7.28 11.90
CA ASP A 426 24.96 -8.69 11.77
C ASP A 426 24.95 -9.35 13.15
N TYR A 427 23.80 -9.81 13.61
CA TYR A 427 23.64 -10.49 14.89
C TYR A 427 24.18 -11.93 14.89
N ALA A 428 24.48 -12.51 13.73
CA ALA A 428 25.11 -13.83 13.64
C ALA A 428 26.61 -13.79 14.02
N ASP A 429 27.22 -12.61 14.02
CA ASP A 429 28.61 -12.38 14.41
C ASP A 429 28.67 -11.56 15.71
N PRO A 430 29.07 -12.16 16.85
CA PRO A 430 29.16 -11.46 18.13
C PRO A 430 30.13 -10.26 18.14
N ASP A 431 31.12 -10.26 17.25
CA ASP A 431 32.11 -9.18 17.11
C ASP A 431 31.66 -8.10 16.10
N SER A 432 30.49 -8.28 15.48
CA SER A 432 29.91 -7.34 14.53
C SER A 432 29.68 -5.97 15.18
N PRO A 433 30.06 -4.87 14.50
CA PRO A 433 29.98 -3.53 15.08
C PRO A 433 28.53 -3.11 15.32
N VAL A 434 28.34 -2.30 16.36
CA VAL A 434 27.11 -1.52 16.57
C VAL A 434 27.10 -0.37 15.56
N VAL A 435 26.02 -0.28 14.79
CA VAL A 435 25.86 0.68 13.67
C VAL A 435 24.66 1.61 13.85
N GLY A 436 23.85 1.38 14.88
CA GLY A 436 22.75 2.24 15.24
C GLY A 436 22.18 1.94 16.62
N THR A 437 21.05 2.55 16.92
CA THR A 437 20.34 2.42 18.18
C THR A 437 18.86 2.24 17.92
N GLU A 438 18.18 1.43 18.72
CA GLU A 438 16.72 1.34 18.74
C GLU A 438 16.14 1.71 20.10
N PHE A 439 15.06 2.50 20.07
CA PHE A 439 14.19 2.75 21.21
C PHE A 439 12.78 2.24 20.90
N THR A 440 12.39 1.13 21.52
CA THR A 440 11.02 0.62 21.46
C THR A 440 10.22 1.28 22.57
N GLY A 441 9.11 1.91 22.22
CA GLY A 441 8.19 2.53 23.16
C GLY A 441 7.14 1.53 23.63
N THR A 442 6.81 1.59 24.91
CA THR A 442 5.65 0.88 25.44
C THR A 442 4.34 1.38 24.82
N SER A 443 3.27 0.65 25.10
CA SER A 443 1.91 1.04 24.79
C SER A 443 1.42 2.19 25.68
N LEU A 444 0.55 3.02 25.12
CA LEU A 444 -0.20 4.01 25.88
C LEU A 444 -1.20 3.35 26.83
N THR A 445 -1.87 2.28 26.39
CA THR A 445 -2.84 1.54 27.23
C THR A 445 -2.86 0.04 27.01
N SER A 446 -2.52 -0.47 25.82
CA SER A 446 -2.61 -1.90 25.50
C SER A 446 -1.83 -2.76 26.50
N GLY A 447 -2.45 -3.83 27.00
CA GLY A 447 -1.88 -4.69 28.04
C GLY A 447 -2.22 -4.27 29.49
N GLY A 448 -2.97 -3.19 29.69
CA GLY A 448 -3.43 -2.73 31.02
C GLY A 448 -2.32 -2.10 31.86
N ASP A 449 -2.46 -2.10 33.20
CA ASP A 449 -1.58 -1.36 34.12
C ASP A 449 -0.07 -1.64 33.95
N GLY A 450 0.28 -2.89 33.60
CA GLY A 450 1.67 -3.28 33.44
C GLY A 450 2.44 -3.37 34.76
N VAL A 451 3.75 -3.59 34.66
CA VAL A 451 4.66 -3.75 35.80
C VAL A 451 6.05 -3.25 35.42
N ASP A 452 6.88 -2.88 36.39
CA ASP A 452 8.23 -2.39 36.10
C ASP A 452 9.07 -3.42 35.34
N ILE A 453 9.24 -4.61 35.93
CA ILE A 453 9.91 -5.75 35.31
C ILE A 453 9.27 -7.05 35.83
N TYR A 454 9.25 -8.08 34.98
CA TYR A 454 8.82 -9.43 35.33
C TYR A 454 9.73 -10.46 34.66
N ASP A 455 9.47 -11.76 34.86
CA ASP A 455 10.38 -12.84 34.46
C ASP A 455 10.66 -12.91 32.95
N HIS A 456 9.74 -12.43 32.12
CA HIS A 456 9.99 -12.27 30.69
C HIS A 456 11.09 -11.24 30.42
N GLY A 457 10.95 -10.02 30.97
CA GLY A 457 11.94 -8.96 30.77
C GLY A 457 13.32 -9.30 31.34
N ARG A 458 13.40 -10.04 32.45
CA ARG A 458 14.68 -10.56 32.97
C ARG A 458 15.33 -11.51 31.97
N ARG A 459 14.56 -12.46 31.41
CA ARG A 459 15.07 -13.39 30.40
C ARG A 459 15.53 -12.68 29.12
N LEU A 460 14.79 -11.66 28.67
CA LEU A 460 15.21 -10.85 27.52
C LEU A 460 16.55 -10.16 27.79
N LEU A 461 16.72 -9.53 28.96
CA LEU A 461 17.99 -8.88 29.32
C LEU A 461 19.15 -9.89 29.42
N ASP A 462 18.89 -11.10 29.95
CA ASP A 462 19.91 -12.14 30.06
C ASP A 462 20.30 -12.74 28.69
N ALA A 463 19.33 -12.88 27.77
CA ALA A 463 19.53 -13.47 26.45
C ALA A 463 20.14 -12.49 25.43
N ASN A 464 19.91 -11.18 25.60
CA ASN A 464 20.25 -10.17 24.59
C ASN A 464 21.28 -9.18 25.15
N PRO A 465 22.59 -9.36 24.88
CA PRO A 465 23.62 -8.44 25.38
C PRO A 465 23.47 -7.02 24.84
N ASP A 466 22.80 -6.85 23.70
CA ASP A 466 22.53 -5.55 23.07
C ASP A 466 21.29 -4.84 23.67
N LEU A 467 20.43 -5.56 24.39
CA LEU A 467 19.28 -4.97 25.09
C LEU A 467 19.74 -4.38 26.43
N ARG A 468 19.79 -3.05 26.52
CA ARG A 468 20.28 -2.31 27.70
C ARG A 468 19.18 -1.93 28.69
N PHE A 469 17.92 -1.96 28.25
CA PHE A 469 16.77 -1.60 29.07
C PHE A 469 15.55 -2.42 28.74
N PHE A 470 14.77 -2.70 29.78
CA PHE A 470 13.43 -3.25 29.72
C PHE A 470 12.55 -2.53 30.74
N ASN A 471 11.32 -2.19 30.37
CA ASN A 471 10.25 -1.84 31.31
C ASN A 471 8.87 -2.14 30.71
N ALA A 472 7.95 -2.70 31.51
CA ALA A 472 6.61 -3.09 31.05
C ALA A 472 5.48 -2.26 31.69
N GLN A 473 5.74 -1.00 32.03
CA GLN A 473 4.72 -0.03 32.43
C GLN A 473 4.27 0.77 31.21
N ARG A 474 3.03 1.24 31.23
CA ARG A 474 2.44 2.04 30.15
C ARG A 474 2.96 3.47 30.12
N GLY A 475 2.87 4.13 28.98
CA GLY A 475 3.32 5.50 28.84
C GLY A 475 3.65 5.91 27.40
N TYR A 476 4.72 6.67 27.25
CA TYR A 476 5.25 7.15 25.97
C TYR A 476 6.74 7.47 26.11
N VAL A 477 7.39 7.79 24.99
CA VAL A 477 8.80 8.16 25.00
C VAL A 477 8.96 9.61 24.59
N ARG A 478 9.69 10.39 25.38
CA ARG A 478 10.01 11.78 25.08
C ARG A 478 11.46 11.89 24.63
N VAL A 479 11.65 12.54 23.50
CA VAL A 479 12.96 12.74 22.88
C VAL A 479 13.30 14.23 22.81
N GLU A 480 14.53 14.56 23.17
CA GLU A 480 15.17 15.84 22.85
C GLU A 480 16.46 15.54 22.09
N VAL A 481 16.60 16.07 20.88
CA VAL A 481 17.77 15.87 20.04
C VAL A 481 18.34 17.22 19.59
N ASP A 482 19.63 17.37 19.75
CA ASP A 482 20.43 18.46 19.18
C ASP A 482 21.55 17.87 18.30
N ARG A 483 22.48 18.70 17.82
CA ARG A 483 23.53 18.23 16.91
C ARG A 483 24.57 17.30 17.57
N GLN A 484 24.64 17.27 18.90
CA GLN A 484 25.65 16.54 19.68
C GLN A 484 25.05 15.35 20.43
N LEU A 485 23.77 15.42 20.80
CA LEU A 485 23.17 14.47 21.71
C LEU A 485 21.71 14.18 21.33
N TRP A 486 21.40 12.89 21.25
CA TRP A 486 20.05 12.37 21.37
C TRP A 486 19.78 12.03 22.84
N ARG A 487 18.70 12.53 23.42
CA ARG A 487 18.23 12.16 24.76
C ARG A 487 16.85 11.51 24.66
N ASN A 488 16.72 10.32 25.24
CA ASN A 488 15.51 9.51 25.27
C ASN A 488 15.05 9.29 26.72
N ASP A 489 13.90 9.86 27.10
CA ASP A 489 13.27 9.66 28.40
C ASP A 489 12.06 8.72 28.27
N PHE A 490 12.10 7.58 28.96
CA PHE A 490 10.95 6.66 29.05
C PHE A 490 9.96 7.18 30.10
N ARG A 491 8.82 7.72 29.65
CA ARG A 491 7.82 8.39 30.50
C ARG A 491 6.70 7.40 30.80
N VAL A 492 6.59 6.96 32.06
CA VAL A 492 5.67 5.88 32.43
C VAL A 492 4.68 6.28 33.51
N VAL A 493 3.54 5.59 33.54
CA VAL A 493 2.51 5.70 34.57
C VAL A 493 2.35 4.37 35.32
N PRO A 494 1.98 4.40 36.61
CA PRO A 494 1.82 3.19 37.41
C PRO A 494 0.52 2.40 37.14
N TYR A 495 -0.46 3.01 36.47
CA TYR A 495 -1.73 2.37 36.11
C TYR A 495 -2.42 3.14 34.98
N VAL A 496 -3.27 2.45 34.23
CA VAL A 496 -4.14 3.02 33.18
C VAL A 496 -5.58 2.53 33.29
N GLU A 497 -5.88 1.45 34.04
CA GLU A 497 -7.24 0.90 34.17
C GLU A 497 -8.22 1.84 34.90
N ARG A 498 -7.68 2.90 35.52
CA ARG A 498 -8.38 4.03 36.16
C ARG A 498 -7.67 5.35 35.82
N PRO A 499 -8.37 6.50 35.83
CA PRO A 499 -7.79 7.79 35.46
C PRO A 499 -6.86 8.36 36.55
N GLY A 500 -6.05 9.36 36.18
CA GLY A 500 -5.32 10.22 37.12
C GLY A 500 -3.95 9.72 37.58
N ALA A 501 -3.37 8.73 36.88
CA ALA A 501 -2.03 8.23 37.19
C ALA A 501 -0.95 9.30 36.96
N PRO A 502 -0.03 9.54 37.90
CA PRO A 502 1.07 10.48 37.70
C PRO A 502 2.14 9.90 36.76
N VAL A 503 2.66 10.72 35.85
CA VAL A 503 3.80 10.35 34.99
C VAL A 503 5.13 10.61 35.68
N HIS A 504 6.10 9.73 35.46
CA HIS A 504 7.49 9.97 35.84
C HIS A 504 8.45 9.41 34.77
N THR A 505 9.69 9.89 34.75
CA THR A 505 10.73 9.29 33.90
C THR A 505 11.25 8.04 34.59
N ARG A 506 11.16 6.90 33.92
CA ARG A 506 11.66 5.62 34.44
C ARG A 506 13.16 5.44 34.23
N ALA A 507 13.64 5.86 33.07
CA ALA A 507 15.05 5.82 32.70
C ALA A 507 15.32 6.87 31.61
N THR A 508 16.54 7.37 31.57
CA THR A 508 17.05 8.23 30.50
C THR A 508 18.26 7.58 29.84
N TYR A 509 18.20 7.45 28.52
CA TYR A 509 19.31 7.01 27.67
C TYR A 509 19.71 8.11 26.71
N VAL A 510 20.97 8.10 26.30
CA VAL A 510 21.48 9.04 25.30
C VAL A 510 22.24 8.32 24.21
N VAL A 511 22.22 8.89 23.00
CA VAL A 511 23.13 8.54 21.91
C VAL A 511 23.98 9.77 21.63
N ARG A 512 25.29 9.59 21.59
CA ARG A 512 26.21 10.68 21.27
C ARG A 512 26.44 10.71 19.79
N ASP A 513 26.51 11.91 19.27
CA ASP A 513 26.83 12.17 17.89
C ASP A 513 28.12 11.45 17.42
N GLY A 514 28.00 10.67 16.34
CA GLY A 514 29.06 9.87 15.73
C GLY A 514 29.42 8.60 16.51
N ILE A 515 28.70 8.27 17.58
CA ILE A 515 28.95 7.09 18.41
C ILE A 515 27.65 6.28 18.52
N PRO A 516 27.49 5.24 17.68
CA PRO A 516 26.34 4.35 17.75
C PRO A 516 26.23 3.64 19.11
N GLY A 517 25.00 3.37 19.53
CA GLY A 517 24.69 2.65 20.77
C GLY A 517 24.21 3.55 21.91
N VAL A 518 23.51 2.94 22.87
CA VAL A 518 22.89 3.66 23.99
C VAL A 518 23.80 3.74 25.19
N VAL A 519 23.83 4.91 25.83
CA VAL A 519 24.47 5.11 27.13
C VAL A 519 23.41 5.51 28.15
N GLU A 520 23.35 4.80 29.28
CA GLU A 520 22.47 5.20 30.38
C GLU A 520 22.96 6.54 30.95
N ALA A 521 22.09 7.55 30.92
CA ALA A 521 22.39 8.86 31.49
C ALA A 521 21.81 9.01 32.90
N TRP A 522 20.69 8.34 33.19
CA TRP A 522 20.06 8.39 34.51
C TRP A 522 19.06 7.24 34.74
N ARG A 523 19.05 6.68 35.95
CA ARG A 523 17.99 5.83 36.52
C ARG A 523 17.81 6.15 38.01
N PRO A 524 16.61 5.94 38.59
CA PRO A 524 16.42 6.00 40.05
C PRO A 524 17.25 4.92 40.76
N ASP A 525 17.86 5.26 41.91
CA ASP A 525 18.55 4.29 42.76
C ASP A 525 17.54 3.31 43.39
N HIS A 526 17.74 2.01 43.18
CA HIS A 526 16.95 0.95 43.80
C HIS A 526 17.58 0.42 45.10
N SER A 527 18.29 1.26 45.86
CA SER A 527 18.66 0.93 47.24
C SER A 527 17.45 1.05 48.18
N THR A 528 16.50 0.11 48.12
CA THR A 528 15.70 -0.35 49.29
C THR A 528 14.73 -1.47 48.89
N ASP A 529 15.01 -2.66 49.43
CA ASP A 529 14.02 -3.49 50.15
C ASP A 529 12.95 -4.28 49.37
N ARG A 530 13.26 -4.78 48.17
CA ARG A 530 12.51 -5.91 47.56
C ARG A 530 13.34 -7.12 47.13
N ASP A 531 14.65 -6.96 46.92
CA ASP A 531 15.54 -8.08 46.61
C ASP A 531 15.93 -8.92 47.85
N ALA A 532 15.72 -8.39 49.06
CA ALA A 532 16.05 -9.08 50.31
C ALA A 532 15.05 -10.19 50.68
N GLU A 533 13.78 -10.03 50.30
CA GLU A 533 12.70 -10.99 50.60
C GLU A 533 12.84 -12.31 49.79
N TRP A 534 13.45 -12.21 48.61
CA TRP A 534 13.77 -13.36 47.75
C TRP A 534 14.95 -14.19 48.27
N ARG A 535 16.01 -13.57 48.80
CA ARG A 535 17.16 -14.32 49.37
C ARG A 535 16.75 -15.17 50.58
N ALA A 536 15.67 -14.82 51.27
CA ALA A 536 15.14 -15.59 52.40
C ALA A 536 14.25 -16.78 52.00
N THR A 537 13.74 -16.82 50.77
CA THR A 537 12.80 -17.87 50.31
C THR A 537 13.45 -18.95 49.42
N ALA A 538 14.72 -18.77 49.03
CA ALA A 538 15.48 -19.72 48.21
C ALA A 538 15.96 -21.00 48.94
N GLU A 539 15.72 -21.17 50.24
CA GLU A 539 16.22 -22.33 51.02
C GLU A 539 15.24 -23.49 51.24
N HIS A 540 14.01 -23.44 50.71
CA HIS A 540 13.05 -24.55 50.90
C HIS A 540 12.88 -25.41 49.64
N ARG A 541 13.70 -26.47 49.53
CA ARG A 541 13.45 -27.61 48.64
C ARG A 541 12.18 -28.38 49.10
N PRO A 542 11.22 -28.70 48.21
CA PRO A 542 10.19 -29.70 48.52
C PRO A 542 10.65 -31.13 48.15
N PRO A 543 10.08 -32.18 48.79
CA PRO A 543 10.51 -33.57 48.69
C PRO A 543 9.92 -34.31 47.46
N PRO A 544 10.36 -35.54 47.14
CA PRO A 544 9.93 -36.25 45.94
C PRO A 544 8.63 -37.05 46.14
N HIS A 545 7.97 -37.32 45.01
CA HIS A 545 6.90 -38.31 44.71
C HIS A 545 5.43 -37.84 44.73
N ALA A 546 4.72 -38.03 43.61
CA ALA A 546 3.92 -39.24 43.37
C ALA A 546 3.29 -39.27 41.96
N ARG A 547 3.42 -40.41 41.27
CA ARG A 547 2.73 -40.74 40.02
C ARG A 547 1.22 -40.82 40.25
N LEU A 548 0.40 -40.12 39.45
CA LEU A 548 -0.99 -40.50 39.23
C LEU A 548 -1.40 -40.43 37.75
N ARG A 549 -2.29 -41.36 37.42
CA ARG A 549 -2.59 -41.98 36.12
C ARG A 549 -3.25 -41.05 35.10
N ARG A 550 -2.84 -41.21 33.84
CA ARG A 550 -3.55 -40.71 32.64
C ARG A 550 -4.90 -41.43 32.49
N GLY A 551 -5.98 -40.66 32.47
CA GLY A 551 -7.27 -41.08 31.92
C GLY A 551 -7.37 -40.65 30.47
N VAL A 552 -7.41 -41.63 29.57
CA VAL A 552 -7.65 -41.46 28.13
C VAL A 552 -9.16 -41.29 27.94
N ILE A 553 -9.58 -40.18 27.34
CA ILE A 553 -10.92 -40.06 26.74
C ILE A 553 -10.71 -40.05 25.22
N THR A 554 -11.06 -41.18 24.59
CA THR A 554 -11.15 -41.34 23.15
C THR A 554 -12.42 -40.66 22.61
N TRP A 555 -12.28 -39.65 21.77
CA TRP A 555 -13.34 -39.27 20.83
C TRP A 555 -13.06 -39.93 19.48
N ASN A 556 -13.87 -40.95 19.20
CA ASN A 556 -13.93 -41.65 17.94
C ASN A 556 -14.85 -40.87 17.00
N THR A 557 -14.31 -40.20 15.98
CA THR A 557 -15.08 -39.82 14.78
C THR A 557 -14.23 -40.07 13.54
N GLN A 558 -14.61 -41.11 12.81
CA GLN A 558 -14.21 -41.33 11.43
C GLN A 558 -14.77 -40.20 10.57
N ILE A 559 -13.90 -39.39 9.98
CA ILE A 559 -14.24 -38.49 8.86
C ILE A 559 -13.47 -39.01 7.63
N PRO A 560 -14.13 -39.24 6.48
CA PRO A 560 -13.50 -39.86 5.33
C PRO A 560 -12.44 -38.93 4.71
N ARG A 561 -11.26 -39.49 4.41
CA ARG A 561 -10.17 -38.82 3.68
C ARG A 561 -10.61 -38.56 2.23
N ILE A 562 -11.19 -37.39 1.98
CA ILE A 562 -11.30 -36.85 0.63
C ILE A 562 -9.93 -36.28 0.25
N ARG A 563 -9.24 -36.93 -0.68
CA ARG A 563 -8.04 -36.40 -1.33
C ARG A 563 -8.47 -35.23 -2.22
N TRP A 564 -8.31 -34.00 -1.74
CA TRP A 564 -8.31 -32.84 -2.61
C TRP A 564 -7.01 -32.86 -3.43
N ARG A 565 -7.12 -33.16 -4.72
CA ARG A 565 -6.12 -32.65 -5.68
C ARG A 565 -6.37 -31.15 -5.74
N LEU A 566 -5.44 -30.33 -5.22
CA LEU A 566 -5.38 -28.92 -5.56
C LEU A 566 -5.19 -28.82 -7.07
N CYS A 567 -6.28 -28.59 -7.80
CA CYS A 567 -6.22 -27.92 -9.09
C CYS A 567 -6.40 -26.45 -8.74
N VAL A 568 -5.29 -25.71 -8.66
CA VAL A 568 -5.35 -24.25 -8.57
C VAL A 568 -5.93 -23.80 -9.91
N SER A 569 -7.21 -23.40 -9.96
CA SER A 569 -7.70 -22.63 -11.09
C SER A 569 -7.00 -21.28 -11.03
N GLU A 570 -6.20 -20.95 -12.05
CA GLU A 570 -5.68 -19.58 -12.20
C GLU A 570 -6.87 -18.61 -12.20
N SER A 571 -6.81 -17.57 -11.36
CA SER A 571 -7.80 -16.49 -11.36
C SER A 571 -7.79 -15.75 -12.71
N MET A 572 -8.94 -15.22 -13.12
CA MET A 572 -9.06 -14.49 -14.39
C MET A 572 -8.20 -13.21 -14.36
N LYS A 573 -7.34 -13.02 -15.36
CA LYS A 573 -6.49 -11.83 -15.46
C LYS A 573 -7.13 -10.78 -16.38
N LEU A 574 -7.34 -9.58 -15.85
CA LEU A 574 -7.78 -8.43 -16.65
C LEU A 574 -6.59 -7.58 -17.09
N ARG A 575 -6.52 -7.27 -18.38
CA ARG A 575 -5.46 -6.49 -19.04
C ARG A 575 -6.07 -5.30 -19.74
N ILE A 576 -5.41 -4.16 -19.71
CA ILE A 576 -5.83 -2.97 -20.45
C ILE A 576 -5.33 -3.04 -21.89
N PHE A 577 -6.19 -2.73 -22.85
CA PHE A 577 -5.85 -2.62 -24.26
C PHE A 577 -6.32 -1.27 -24.81
N THR A 578 -5.44 -0.54 -25.48
CA THR A 578 -5.71 0.80 -26.00
C THR A 578 -5.49 0.88 -27.51
N GLU A 579 -6.15 1.85 -28.15
CA GLU A 579 -6.03 2.14 -29.58
C GLU A 579 -5.49 3.56 -29.83
N PRO A 580 -4.16 3.78 -29.75
CA PRO A 580 -3.61 5.12 -29.87
C PRO A 580 -3.89 5.84 -31.19
N GLN A 581 -4.20 5.08 -32.25
CA GLN A 581 -4.61 5.64 -33.55
C GLN A 581 -5.94 6.40 -33.51
N GLN A 582 -6.70 6.28 -32.42
CA GLN A 582 -7.94 7.02 -32.20
C GLN A 582 -7.72 8.42 -31.58
N GLY A 583 -6.47 8.88 -31.44
CA GLY A 583 -6.15 10.22 -30.90
C GLY A 583 -5.41 10.24 -29.56
N ALA A 584 -4.57 9.24 -29.27
CA ALA A 584 -3.79 9.21 -28.04
C ALA A 584 -2.33 9.67 -28.26
N ASN A 585 -1.88 10.64 -27.46
CA ASN A 585 -0.46 10.96 -27.31
C ASN A 585 0.20 10.09 -26.23
N TYR A 586 1.51 10.29 -26.03
CA TYR A 586 2.26 9.59 -24.98
C TYR A 586 1.71 9.86 -23.58
N ASP A 587 1.40 11.10 -23.22
CA ASP A 587 0.95 11.46 -21.88
C ASP A 587 -0.38 10.80 -21.51
N ALA A 588 -1.31 10.66 -22.46
CA ALA A 588 -2.56 9.93 -22.25
C ALA A 588 -2.29 8.44 -22.00
N LEU A 589 -1.41 7.82 -22.79
CA LEU A 589 -1.04 6.42 -22.62
C LEU A 589 -0.27 6.17 -21.31
N LEU A 590 0.62 7.07 -20.94
CA LEU A 590 1.33 7.04 -19.66
C LEU A 590 0.35 7.14 -18.49
N THR A 591 -0.60 8.06 -18.58
CA THR A 591 -1.63 8.24 -17.55
C THR A 591 -2.42 6.95 -17.35
N VAL A 592 -2.94 6.36 -18.44
CA VAL A 592 -3.70 5.11 -18.39
C VAL A 592 -2.83 3.95 -17.90
N ALA A 593 -1.58 3.83 -18.33
CA ALA A 593 -0.67 2.77 -17.91
C ALA A 593 -0.34 2.86 -16.40
N LYS A 594 -0.07 4.06 -15.89
CA LYS A 594 0.16 4.29 -14.45
C LYS A 594 -1.09 4.02 -13.62
N THR A 595 -2.25 4.47 -14.09
CA THR A 595 -3.53 4.16 -13.42
C THR A 595 -3.80 2.67 -13.42
N ALA A 596 -3.57 1.98 -14.55
CA ALA A 596 -3.72 0.53 -14.64
C ALA A 596 -2.77 -0.21 -13.67
N GLU A 597 -1.53 0.25 -13.54
CA GLU A 597 -0.54 -0.30 -12.60
C GLU A 597 -0.92 -0.07 -11.13
N GLN A 598 -1.43 1.13 -10.82
CA GLN A 598 -1.92 1.49 -9.49
C GLN A 598 -3.14 0.66 -9.09
N LEU A 599 -4.01 0.35 -10.06
CA LEU A 599 -5.22 -0.45 -9.90
C LEU A 599 -5.00 -1.97 -10.08
N GLU A 600 -3.74 -2.40 -10.22
CA GLU A 600 -3.32 -3.81 -10.29
C GLU A 600 -3.90 -4.61 -11.46
N PHE A 601 -4.12 -3.96 -12.60
CA PHE A 601 -4.33 -4.71 -13.85
C PHE A 601 -3.07 -5.48 -14.22
N ASP A 602 -3.24 -6.69 -14.79
CA ASP A 602 -2.12 -7.62 -15.04
C ASP A 602 -1.15 -7.07 -16.11
N ALA A 603 -1.67 -6.32 -17.08
CA ALA A 603 -0.87 -5.75 -18.15
C ALA A 603 -1.52 -4.53 -18.82
N PHE A 604 -0.69 -3.70 -19.47
CA PHE A 604 -1.08 -2.64 -20.38
C PHE A 604 -0.59 -2.95 -21.79
N PHE A 605 -1.53 -3.02 -22.73
CA PHE A 605 -1.30 -3.33 -24.13
C PHE A 605 -1.84 -2.22 -25.02
N ARG A 606 -1.25 -2.14 -26.21
CA ARG A 606 -1.70 -1.21 -27.25
C ARG A 606 -1.66 -1.83 -28.65
N SER A 607 -2.44 -1.28 -29.56
CA SER A 607 -2.36 -1.56 -30.99
C SER A 607 -1.12 -0.90 -31.61
N ASP A 608 -0.76 -1.36 -32.81
CA ASP A 608 0.32 -0.81 -33.65
C ASP A 608 -0.26 -0.44 -35.02
N HIS A 609 -0.89 0.74 -35.08
CA HIS A 609 -1.50 1.31 -36.29
C HIS A 609 -1.02 2.75 -36.50
N TYR A 610 -0.83 3.13 -37.76
CA TYR A 610 -0.36 4.48 -38.12
C TYR A 610 -1.45 5.39 -38.71
N LEU A 611 -2.66 4.87 -38.90
CA LEU A 611 -3.82 5.65 -39.31
C LEU A 611 -4.99 5.40 -38.38
N ALA A 612 -5.78 6.46 -38.17
CA ALA A 612 -7.07 6.36 -37.53
C ALA A 612 -8.01 5.43 -38.33
N MET A 613 -8.97 4.83 -37.64
CA MET A 613 -9.96 3.95 -38.22
C MET A 613 -11.36 4.41 -37.80
N GLY A 614 -12.31 4.34 -38.73
CA GLY A 614 -13.69 4.80 -38.49
C GLY A 614 -13.80 6.32 -38.54
N ASP A 615 -14.71 6.88 -37.75
CA ASP A 615 -15.11 8.29 -37.81
C ASP A 615 -14.26 9.22 -36.90
N SER A 616 -13.19 8.72 -36.28
CA SER A 616 -12.28 9.52 -35.45
C SER A 616 -11.40 10.44 -36.31
N ASP A 617 -11.06 11.63 -35.79
CA ASP A 617 -10.11 12.55 -36.42
C ASP A 617 -8.65 12.13 -36.21
N GLY A 618 -8.39 11.17 -35.29
CA GLY A 618 -7.09 10.61 -34.99
C GLY A 618 -6.13 11.53 -34.26
N LEU A 619 -6.49 12.78 -33.95
CA LEU A 619 -5.55 13.77 -33.42
C LEU A 619 -5.33 13.62 -31.90
N PRO A 620 -4.10 13.83 -31.38
CA PRO A 620 -2.85 14.12 -32.08
C PRO A 620 -2.07 12.86 -32.51
N GLY A 621 -2.66 11.68 -32.37
CA GLY A 621 -2.03 10.39 -32.66
C GLY A 621 -2.00 10.03 -34.15
N PRO A 622 -1.52 8.82 -34.51
CA PRO A 622 -0.95 7.79 -33.63
C PRO A 622 0.54 8.01 -33.26
N THR A 623 0.98 7.32 -32.21
CA THR A 623 2.40 7.16 -31.83
C THR A 623 2.93 5.77 -32.21
N ASP A 624 4.23 5.61 -32.44
CA ASP A 624 4.87 4.30 -32.69
C ASP A 624 4.79 3.38 -31.45
N ALA A 625 4.44 2.10 -31.65
CA ALA A 625 4.27 1.12 -30.58
C ALA A 625 5.51 0.95 -29.70
N TRP A 626 6.66 0.69 -30.30
CA TRP A 626 7.86 0.29 -29.56
C TRP A 626 8.58 1.49 -28.94
N ILE A 627 8.50 2.68 -29.54
CA ILE A 627 8.96 3.93 -28.92
C ILE A 627 8.13 4.25 -27.68
N THR A 628 6.80 4.18 -27.76
CA THR A 628 5.93 4.42 -26.60
C THR A 628 6.17 3.38 -25.51
N LEU A 629 6.24 2.08 -25.86
CA LEU A 629 6.50 1.03 -24.88
C LEU A 629 7.88 1.17 -24.21
N ALA A 630 8.90 1.67 -24.94
CA ALA A 630 10.20 2.00 -24.35
C ALA A 630 10.09 3.11 -23.28
N GLY A 631 9.29 4.16 -23.54
CA GLY A 631 8.99 5.19 -22.54
C GLY A 631 8.26 4.62 -21.32
N LEU A 632 7.17 3.89 -21.56
CA LEU A 632 6.38 3.28 -20.48
C LEU A 632 7.18 2.28 -19.65
N ALA A 633 8.09 1.51 -20.26
CA ALA A 633 8.99 0.61 -19.55
C ALA A 633 9.84 1.31 -18.48
N ARG A 634 10.17 2.59 -18.69
CA ARG A 634 10.93 3.42 -17.75
C ARG A 634 10.05 4.14 -16.73
N ASP A 635 8.81 4.45 -17.11
CA ASP A 635 7.89 5.24 -16.29
C ASP A 635 6.90 4.39 -15.46
N THR A 636 6.94 3.06 -15.62
CA THR A 636 6.17 2.06 -14.88
C THR A 636 7.11 1.03 -14.25
N GLU A 637 6.70 0.42 -13.14
CA GLU A 637 7.59 -0.43 -12.34
C GLU A 637 7.25 -1.93 -12.39
N ARG A 638 5.97 -2.28 -12.49
CA ARG A 638 5.45 -3.65 -12.27
C ARG A 638 4.58 -4.16 -13.40
N ILE A 639 3.76 -3.31 -14.02
CA ILE A 639 2.76 -3.73 -15.00
C ILE A 639 3.44 -4.34 -16.23
N ARG A 640 2.88 -5.42 -16.78
CA ARG A 640 3.40 -6.00 -18.03
C ARG A 640 3.03 -5.11 -19.21
N LEU A 641 3.90 -5.05 -20.22
CA LEU A 641 3.78 -4.13 -21.35
C LEU A 641 3.79 -4.91 -22.65
N GLY A 642 2.89 -4.62 -23.59
CA GLY A 642 2.88 -5.37 -24.83
C GLY A 642 2.09 -4.76 -25.98
N THR A 643 2.15 -5.45 -27.12
CA THR A 643 1.40 -5.08 -28.32
C THR A 643 0.32 -6.12 -28.62
N LEU A 644 -0.88 -5.69 -28.99
CA LEU A 644 -1.96 -6.57 -29.46
C LEU A 644 -2.53 -6.06 -30.79
N VAL A 645 -1.86 -6.24 -31.94
CA VAL A 645 -0.52 -6.83 -32.12
C VAL A 645 0.34 -5.95 -33.02
N THR A 646 1.67 -6.05 -32.89
CA THR A 646 2.64 -5.48 -33.84
C THR A 646 2.36 -6.03 -35.25
N ALA A 647 2.34 -5.15 -36.26
CA ALA A 647 2.20 -5.56 -37.64
C ALA A 647 3.57 -6.00 -38.22
N ALA A 648 3.67 -7.26 -38.63
CA ALA A 648 4.90 -7.83 -39.21
C ALA A 648 5.33 -7.16 -40.53
N THR A 649 4.48 -6.33 -41.15
CA THR A 649 4.79 -5.59 -42.36
C THR A 649 5.53 -4.27 -42.09
N PHE A 650 5.52 -3.76 -40.86
CA PHE A 650 6.09 -2.45 -40.53
C PHE A 650 7.60 -2.47 -40.31
N ARG A 651 8.13 -3.59 -39.81
CA ARG A 651 9.51 -3.69 -39.34
C ARG A 651 10.14 -5.00 -39.83
N LEU A 652 11.44 -4.97 -40.11
CA LEU A 652 12.21 -6.17 -40.43
C LEU A 652 12.41 -7.03 -39.17
N PRO A 653 12.46 -8.37 -39.26
CA PRO A 653 12.49 -9.24 -38.10
C PRO A 653 13.73 -9.08 -37.21
N GLY A 654 14.92 -8.88 -37.81
CA GLY A 654 16.15 -8.65 -37.04
C GLY A 654 16.08 -7.37 -36.18
N PRO A 655 15.84 -6.20 -36.79
CA PRO A 655 15.64 -4.96 -36.04
C PRO A 655 14.52 -5.02 -35.00
N LEU A 656 13.39 -5.66 -35.32
CA LEU A 656 12.31 -5.84 -34.35
C LEU A 656 12.76 -6.68 -33.15
N ALA A 657 13.46 -7.80 -33.37
CA ALA A 657 14.00 -8.63 -32.29
C ALA A 657 14.92 -7.84 -31.35
N ILE A 658 15.76 -6.94 -31.91
CA ILE A 658 16.63 -6.03 -31.15
C ILE A 658 15.79 -5.05 -30.32
N GLN A 659 14.82 -4.40 -30.95
CA GLN A 659 13.95 -3.41 -30.29
C GLN A 659 13.22 -4.02 -29.10
N VAL A 660 12.56 -5.16 -29.28
CA VAL A 660 11.82 -5.81 -28.20
C VAL A 660 12.76 -6.26 -27.08
N ALA A 661 13.91 -6.88 -27.39
CA ALA A 661 14.88 -7.29 -26.37
C ALA A 661 15.41 -6.11 -25.56
N GLN A 662 15.62 -4.95 -26.20
CA GLN A 662 16.05 -3.74 -25.53
C GLN A 662 14.94 -3.16 -24.64
N VAL A 663 13.70 -3.08 -25.10
CA VAL A 663 12.58 -2.62 -24.27
C VAL A 663 12.33 -3.58 -23.11
N ASP A 664 12.50 -4.88 -23.34
CA ASP A 664 12.40 -5.90 -22.30
C ASP A 664 13.45 -5.68 -21.20
N GLN A 665 14.71 -5.44 -21.58
CA GLN A 665 15.76 -5.05 -20.66
C GLN A 665 15.42 -3.75 -19.90
N MET A 666 14.93 -2.71 -20.61
CA MET A 666 14.54 -1.45 -19.97
C MET A 666 13.44 -1.62 -18.92
N SER A 667 12.54 -2.59 -19.15
CA SER A 667 11.43 -2.91 -18.28
C SER A 667 11.78 -3.85 -17.12
N GLY A 668 12.92 -4.55 -17.20
CA GLY A 668 13.28 -5.63 -16.27
C GLY A 668 12.52 -6.95 -16.51
N GLY A 669 12.23 -7.31 -17.76
CA GLY A 669 11.60 -8.59 -18.10
C GLY A 669 10.06 -8.58 -18.13
N ARG A 670 9.44 -7.42 -18.40
CA ARG A 670 7.98 -7.24 -18.35
C ARG A 670 7.30 -7.14 -19.72
N VAL A 671 8.02 -7.39 -20.82
CA VAL A 671 7.48 -7.21 -22.17
C VAL A 671 6.75 -8.44 -22.69
N GLU A 672 5.74 -8.27 -23.54
CA GLU A 672 5.12 -9.34 -24.33
C GLU A 672 4.99 -8.90 -25.79
N LEU A 673 5.49 -9.72 -26.73
CA LEU A 673 5.40 -9.45 -28.17
C LEU A 673 4.15 -10.09 -28.74
N GLY A 674 3.12 -9.30 -29.02
CA GLY A 674 2.09 -9.73 -29.96
C GLY A 674 2.50 -9.45 -31.39
N LEU A 675 2.44 -10.44 -32.28
CA LEU A 675 2.83 -10.29 -33.68
C LEU A 675 1.75 -10.82 -34.64
N GLY A 676 1.36 -10.00 -35.61
CA GLY A 676 0.34 -10.34 -36.61
C GLY A 676 0.74 -9.97 -38.03
N SER A 677 -0.04 -10.45 -39.01
CA SER A 677 0.33 -10.31 -40.43
C SER A 677 0.16 -8.89 -41.01
N GLY A 678 -0.55 -8.00 -40.32
CA GLY A 678 -0.95 -6.68 -40.84
C GLY A 678 -2.05 -6.79 -41.90
N TRP A 679 -3.15 -6.03 -41.74
CA TRP A 679 -4.32 -6.16 -42.62
C TRP A 679 -4.77 -4.86 -43.27
N PHE A 680 -4.41 -3.70 -42.71
CA PHE A 680 -4.95 -2.43 -43.16
C PHE A 680 -4.09 -1.84 -44.29
N ALA A 681 -4.59 -1.89 -45.53
CA ALA A 681 -3.81 -1.49 -46.70
C ALA A 681 -3.56 0.03 -46.78
N GLU A 682 -4.40 0.84 -46.14
CA GLU A 682 -4.36 2.31 -46.24
C GLU A 682 -3.15 2.90 -45.50
N GLU A 683 -2.82 2.38 -44.32
CA GLU A 683 -1.60 2.78 -43.58
C GLU A 683 -0.32 2.44 -44.35
N HIS A 684 -0.36 1.37 -45.15
CA HIS A 684 0.75 1.01 -46.02
C HIS A 684 0.94 2.01 -47.15
N ALA A 685 -0.17 2.40 -47.81
CA ALA A 685 -0.14 3.41 -48.85
C ALA A 685 0.27 4.79 -48.30
N ALA A 686 -0.23 5.18 -47.12
CA ALA A 686 0.02 6.49 -46.52
C ALA A 686 1.47 6.68 -46.08
N TYR A 687 2.11 5.64 -45.54
CA TYR A 687 3.48 5.70 -45.00
C TYR A 687 4.53 5.07 -45.91
N GLY A 688 4.15 4.66 -47.13
CA GLY A 688 5.07 4.05 -48.10
C GLY A 688 5.60 2.67 -47.66
N ILE A 689 4.83 1.94 -46.86
CA ILE A 689 5.19 0.60 -46.40
C ILE A 689 4.70 -0.41 -47.44
N PRO A 690 5.55 -1.33 -47.95
CA PRO A 690 5.09 -2.36 -48.87
C PRO A 690 3.98 -3.23 -48.27
N PHE A 691 2.90 -3.47 -49.02
CA PHE A 691 1.80 -4.37 -48.62
C PHE A 691 1.84 -5.68 -49.43
N PRO A 692 2.67 -6.67 -49.04
CA PRO A 692 2.88 -7.88 -49.82
C PRO A 692 1.66 -8.82 -49.79
N ALA A 693 1.36 -9.45 -50.92
CA ALA A 693 0.34 -10.51 -51.00
C ALA A 693 0.69 -11.71 -50.08
N ASP A 694 1.98 -12.04 -49.98
CA ASP A 694 2.50 -13.18 -49.20
C ASP A 694 2.70 -12.89 -47.69
N LYS A 695 1.98 -11.92 -47.12
CA LYS A 695 2.16 -11.45 -45.73
C LYS A 695 2.18 -12.54 -44.66
N PHE A 696 1.34 -13.57 -44.77
CA PHE A 696 1.34 -14.68 -43.81
C PHE A 696 2.58 -15.57 -43.92
N ALA A 697 3.12 -15.79 -45.12
CA ALA A 697 4.34 -16.56 -45.30
C ALA A 697 5.56 -15.76 -44.80
N ARG A 698 5.53 -14.44 -44.91
CA ARG A 698 6.51 -13.56 -44.28
C ARG A 698 6.39 -13.58 -42.75
N LEU A 699 5.19 -13.54 -42.18
CA LEU A 699 4.97 -13.63 -40.73
C LEU A 699 5.59 -14.92 -40.14
N GLU A 700 5.42 -16.05 -40.83
CA GLU A 700 5.98 -17.34 -40.44
C GLU A 700 7.51 -17.30 -40.36
N GLU A 701 8.19 -16.79 -41.39
CA GLU A 701 9.65 -16.61 -41.35
C GLU A 701 10.09 -15.60 -40.28
N GLN A 702 9.31 -14.53 -40.04
CA GLN A 702 9.64 -13.55 -39.01
C GLN A 702 9.54 -14.14 -37.60
N LEU A 703 8.51 -14.94 -37.30
CA LEU A 703 8.39 -15.64 -36.02
C LEU A 703 9.58 -16.56 -35.78
N ALA A 704 9.99 -17.33 -36.80
CA ALA A 704 11.18 -18.19 -36.75
C ALA A 704 12.46 -17.39 -36.50
N ILE A 705 12.65 -16.27 -37.20
CA ILE A 705 13.83 -15.41 -37.04
C ILE A 705 13.87 -14.77 -35.64
N ILE A 706 12.78 -14.13 -35.21
CA ILE A 706 12.74 -13.38 -33.94
C ILE A 706 12.98 -14.32 -32.76
N THR A 707 12.23 -15.43 -32.69
CA THR A 707 12.40 -16.42 -31.62
C THR A 707 13.75 -17.15 -31.71
N GLY A 708 14.26 -17.39 -32.92
CA GLY A 708 15.59 -17.96 -33.15
C GLY A 708 16.72 -17.07 -32.67
N LEU A 709 16.65 -15.76 -32.93
CA LEU A 709 17.62 -14.79 -32.44
C LEU A 709 17.65 -14.74 -30.90
N TRP A 710 16.48 -14.70 -30.25
CA TRP A 710 16.46 -14.67 -28.77
C TRP A 710 16.97 -15.97 -28.14
N SER A 711 16.63 -17.14 -28.72
CA SER A 711 17.03 -18.45 -28.19
C SER A 711 18.47 -18.87 -28.51
N THR A 712 19.15 -18.18 -29.44
CA THR A 712 20.57 -18.42 -29.74
C THR A 712 21.41 -18.14 -28.49
N LYS A 713 22.37 -19.01 -28.15
CA LYS A 713 23.19 -18.84 -26.93
C LYS A 713 24.19 -17.69 -27.08
N LEU A 714 24.59 -17.10 -25.97
CA LEU A 714 25.65 -16.08 -25.96
C LEU A 714 26.96 -16.68 -26.49
N GLY A 715 27.54 -16.03 -27.50
CA GLY A 715 28.78 -16.46 -28.17
C GLY A 715 28.56 -17.27 -29.45
N ASP A 716 27.34 -17.77 -29.69
CA ASP A 716 26.98 -18.44 -30.94
C ASP A 716 26.43 -17.44 -31.98
N THR A 717 26.42 -17.85 -33.25
CA THR A 717 25.77 -17.11 -34.34
C THR A 717 24.45 -17.75 -34.76
N PHE A 718 23.56 -16.95 -35.33
CA PHE A 718 22.28 -17.37 -35.89
C PHE A 718 22.23 -17.15 -37.40
N ASP A 719 21.96 -18.23 -38.14
CA ASP A 719 21.71 -18.21 -39.58
C ASP A 719 20.23 -18.51 -39.86
N PHE A 720 19.70 -17.89 -40.92
CA PHE A 720 18.38 -18.21 -41.43
C PHE A 720 18.38 -18.07 -42.95
N ASP A 721 17.98 -19.11 -43.68
CA ASP A 721 17.91 -19.09 -45.14
C ASP A 721 16.46 -19.38 -45.59
N GLY A 722 15.62 -18.33 -45.53
CA GLY A 722 14.23 -18.38 -45.95
C GLY A 722 14.00 -17.85 -47.36
N LYS A 723 12.75 -17.92 -47.81
CA LYS A 723 12.32 -17.38 -49.11
C LYS A 723 12.30 -15.85 -49.10
N TYR A 724 11.96 -15.22 -47.98
CA TYR A 724 11.79 -13.77 -47.89
C TYR A 724 12.90 -13.07 -47.11
N TYR A 725 13.53 -13.77 -46.17
CA TYR A 725 14.60 -13.23 -45.33
C TYR A 725 15.79 -14.17 -45.30
N ARG A 726 16.99 -13.58 -45.30
CA ARG A 726 18.25 -14.29 -45.14
C ARG A 726 19.10 -13.59 -44.09
N LEU A 727 19.52 -14.32 -43.06
CA LEU A 727 20.47 -13.88 -42.03
C LEU A 727 21.69 -14.81 -42.12
N ALA A 728 22.87 -14.21 -42.07
CA ALA A 728 24.14 -14.93 -42.07
C ALA A 728 24.98 -14.43 -40.90
N ASP A 729 25.54 -15.34 -40.11
CA ASP A 729 26.46 -15.06 -39.00
C ASP A 729 25.95 -13.99 -38.01
N SER A 730 24.63 -13.95 -37.74
CA SER A 730 24.07 -12.94 -36.84
C SER A 730 24.53 -13.20 -35.41
N PRO A 731 25.06 -12.20 -34.67
CA PRO A 731 25.46 -12.40 -33.28
C PRO A 731 24.25 -12.58 -32.33
N ALA A 732 23.04 -12.36 -32.83
CA ALA A 732 21.80 -12.53 -32.09
C ALA A 732 21.74 -11.71 -30.78
N LEU A 733 22.29 -10.49 -30.82
CA LEU A 733 22.34 -9.55 -29.69
C LEU A 733 21.47 -8.31 -29.97
N PRO A 734 20.94 -7.64 -28.92
CA PRO A 734 21.05 -7.98 -27.50
C PRO A 734 20.15 -9.16 -27.10
N LYS A 735 20.44 -9.78 -25.95
CA LYS A 735 19.55 -10.79 -25.36
C LYS A 735 18.46 -10.11 -24.53
N PRO A 736 17.23 -10.65 -24.56
CA PRO A 736 16.18 -10.18 -23.68
C PRO A 736 16.53 -10.46 -22.21
N ALA A 737 15.90 -9.73 -21.30
CA ALA A 737 16.04 -9.94 -19.86
C ALA A 737 15.27 -11.19 -19.39
N GLN A 738 14.15 -11.51 -20.05
CA GLN A 738 13.40 -12.74 -19.84
C GLN A 738 13.72 -13.78 -20.93
N ASP A 739 13.81 -15.05 -20.54
CA ASP A 739 14.01 -16.19 -21.45
C ASP A 739 12.93 -17.26 -21.20
N PRO A 740 11.95 -17.45 -22.12
CA PRO A 740 11.70 -16.68 -23.34
C PRO A 740 10.86 -15.40 -23.13
N ILE A 741 10.90 -14.46 -24.07
CA ILE A 741 9.86 -13.41 -24.17
C ILE A 741 8.52 -14.05 -24.58
N PRO A 742 7.42 -13.78 -23.87
CA PRO A 742 6.09 -14.25 -24.27
C PRO A 742 5.67 -13.70 -25.63
N VAL A 743 5.18 -14.61 -26.48
CA VAL A 743 4.70 -14.31 -27.83
C VAL A 743 3.19 -14.49 -27.89
N VAL A 744 2.48 -13.44 -28.28
CA VAL A 744 1.02 -13.46 -28.49
C VAL A 744 0.71 -13.55 -29.98
N ILE A 745 -0.07 -14.57 -30.36
CA ILE A 745 -0.59 -14.71 -31.73
C ILE A 745 -2.11 -14.71 -31.65
N GLY A 746 -2.78 -13.92 -32.48
CA GLY A 746 -4.23 -13.82 -32.45
C GLY A 746 -4.88 -13.78 -33.83
N GLY A 747 -6.18 -14.08 -33.86
CA GLY A 747 -7.01 -13.93 -35.04
C GLY A 747 -7.89 -15.14 -35.39
N THR A 748 -8.75 -14.95 -36.37
CA THR A 748 -9.86 -15.87 -36.71
C THR A 748 -9.53 -16.88 -37.81
N GLY A 749 -8.30 -16.86 -38.34
CA GLY A 749 -7.87 -17.77 -39.42
C GLY A 749 -7.99 -19.23 -38.98
N THR A 750 -8.56 -20.09 -39.82
CA THR A 750 -8.97 -21.44 -39.40
C THR A 750 -7.87 -22.50 -39.51
N THR A 751 -6.80 -22.21 -40.24
CA THR A 751 -5.72 -23.16 -40.55
C THR A 751 -4.35 -22.64 -40.12
N ARG A 752 -3.85 -21.58 -40.78
CA ARG A 752 -2.49 -21.06 -40.56
C ARG A 752 -2.31 -20.43 -39.19
N THR A 753 -3.29 -19.69 -38.69
CA THR A 753 -3.20 -19.04 -37.37
C THR A 753 -3.08 -20.05 -36.22
N PRO A 754 -3.92 -21.10 -36.13
CA PRO A 754 -3.73 -22.19 -35.16
C PRO A 754 -2.37 -22.89 -35.27
N ALA A 755 -1.89 -23.13 -36.49
CA ALA A 755 -0.59 -23.77 -36.70
C ALA A 755 0.57 -22.92 -36.17
N LEU A 756 0.57 -21.61 -36.44
CA LEU A 756 1.58 -20.68 -35.93
C LEU A 756 1.49 -20.50 -34.41
N ALA A 757 0.27 -20.41 -33.86
CA ALA A 757 0.06 -20.31 -32.41
C ALA A 757 0.58 -21.56 -31.69
N ALA A 758 0.29 -22.75 -32.22
CA ALA A 758 0.80 -24.01 -31.69
C ALA A 758 2.34 -24.06 -31.69
N GLU A 759 2.99 -23.49 -32.70
CA GLU A 759 4.43 -23.51 -32.87
C GLU A 759 5.17 -22.46 -32.04
N TYR A 760 4.71 -21.20 -32.05
CA TYR A 760 5.49 -20.07 -31.52
C TYR A 760 4.86 -19.34 -30.34
N ALA A 761 3.54 -19.39 -30.17
CA ALA A 761 2.87 -18.55 -29.18
C ALA A 761 3.04 -19.10 -27.76
N THR A 762 3.13 -18.22 -26.77
CA THR A 762 2.82 -18.52 -25.37
C THR A 762 1.35 -18.23 -25.06
N GLU A 763 0.73 -17.34 -25.84
CA GLU A 763 -0.67 -16.96 -25.71
C GLU A 763 -1.36 -16.86 -27.08
N PHE A 764 -2.56 -17.45 -27.16
CA PHE A 764 -3.47 -17.27 -28.28
C PHE A 764 -4.61 -16.31 -27.91
N ASN A 765 -4.74 -15.21 -28.65
CA ASN A 765 -5.80 -14.22 -28.44
C ASN A 765 -6.90 -14.30 -29.51
N MET A 766 -8.16 -14.30 -29.08
CA MET A 766 -9.33 -14.18 -29.95
C MET A 766 -9.90 -12.75 -29.87
N PRO A 767 -9.80 -11.95 -30.96
CA PRO A 767 -10.24 -10.55 -30.93
C PRO A 767 -11.75 -10.43 -31.19
N PHE A 768 -12.45 -9.68 -30.33
CA PHE A 768 -13.80 -9.15 -30.54
C PHE A 768 -14.84 -10.17 -31.02
N SER A 769 -14.81 -11.37 -30.46
CA SER A 769 -15.63 -12.50 -30.89
C SER A 769 -16.43 -13.05 -29.72
N SER A 770 -17.60 -13.65 -30.01
CA SER A 770 -18.46 -14.28 -29.00
C SER A 770 -17.75 -15.42 -28.27
N ALA A 771 -18.25 -15.80 -27.09
CA ALA A 771 -17.73 -16.95 -26.34
C ALA A 771 -17.83 -18.26 -27.15
N GLU A 772 -18.89 -18.43 -27.95
CA GLU A 772 -19.06 -19.61 -28.80
C GLU A 772 -17.99 -19.68 -29.91
N ASP A 773 -17.75 -18.56 -30.58
CA ASP A 773 -16.75 -18.46 -31.65
C ASP A 773 -15.34 -18.65 -31.09
N SER A 774 -15.11 -18.12 -29.90
CA SER A 774 -13.87 -18.30 -29.14
C SER A 774 -13.64 -19.76 -28.80
N ALA A 775 -14.66 -20.48 -28.32
CA ALA A 775 -14.57 -21.92 -28.06
C ALA A 775 -14.17 -22.72 -29.31
N ARG A 776 -14.82 -22.44 -30.46
CA ARG A 776 -14.51 -23.12 -31.72
C ARG A 776 -13.08 -22.84 -32.18
N GLN A 777 -12.61 -21.61 -32.03
CA GLN A 777 -11.26 -21.25 -32.43
C GLN A 777 -10.19 -21.80 -31.46
N PHE A 778 -10.44 -21.76 -30.16
CA PHE A 778 -9.55 -22.37 -29.16
C PHE A 778 -9.39 -23.86 -29.39
N GLU A 779 -10.46 -24.60 -29.75
CA GLU A 779 -10.31 -26.01 -30.10
C GLU A 779 -9.45 -26.25 -31.35
N ARG A 780 -9.48 -25.36 -32.35
CA ARG A 780 -8.57 -25.47 -33.50
C ARG A 780 -7.11 -25.29 -33.08
N VAL A 781 -6.84 -24.35 -32.18
CA VAL A 781 -5.49 -24.11 -31.63
C VAL A 781 -5.05 -25.30 -30.77
N ARG A 782 -5.92 -25.82 -29.91
CA ARG A 782 -5.66 -27.03 -29.11
C ARG A 782 -5.37 -28.23 -30.00
N ALA A 783 -6.14 -28.42 -31.08
CA ALA A 783 -5.91 -29.49 -32.05
C ALA A 783 -4.56 -29.33 -32.78
N ALA A 784 -4.20 -28.11 -33.18
CA ALA A 784 -2.90 -27.82 -33.79
C ALA A 784 -1.74 -28.07 -32.80
N ALA A 785 -1.88 -27.69 -31.52
CA ALA A 785 -0.88 -27.98 -30.48
C ALA A 785 -0.68 -29.49 -30.30
N ARG A 786 -1.78 -30.26 -30.15
CA ARG A 786 -1.74 -31.73 -30.04
C ARG A 786 -1.06 -32.37 -31.25
N ALA A 787 -1.38 -31.91 -32.46
CA ALA A 787 -0.80 -32.44 -33.70
C ALA A 787 0.73 -32.23 -33.77
N ARG A 788 1.27 -31.25 -33.04
CA ARG A 788 2.71 -30.98 -32.93
C ARG A 788 3.36 -31.56 -31.67
N GLY A 789 2.63 -32.36 -30.89
CA GLY A 789 3.13 -32.93 -29.63
C GLY A 789 3.29 -31.92 -28.50
N ARG A 790 2.74 -30.70 -28.65
CA ARG A 790 2.71 -29.69 -27.58
C ARG A 790 1.44 -29.87 -26.76
N ARG A 791 1.52 -29.70 -25.44
CA ARG A 791 0.34 -29.79 -24.60
C ARG A 791 -0.49 -28.51 -24.77
N PRO A 792 -1.80 -28.61 -25.04
CA PRO A 792 -2.62 -27.42 -25.23
C PRO A 792 -2.72 -26.50 -24.02
N GLU A 793 -2.49 -27.03 -22.82
CA GLU A 793 -2.39 -26.32 -21.54
C GLU A 793 -1.10 -25.50 -21.41
N ASP A 794 -0.10 -25.69 -22.26
CA ASP A 794 1.09 -24.83 -22.33
C ASP A 794 0.82 -23.51 -23.08
N LEU A 795 -0.43 -23.27 -23.48
CA LEU A 795 -0.90 -22.04 -24.11
C LEU A 795 -1.92 -21.35 -23.22
N VAL A 796 -1.76 -20.05 -23.06
CA VAL A 796 -2.80 -19.18 -22.52
C VAL A 796 -3.82 -18.87 -23.62
N TYR A 797 -5.11 -18.88 -23.27
CA TYR A 797 -6.19 -18.48 -24.18
C TYR A 797 -6.84 -17.20 -23.66
N SER A 798 -6.92 -16.20 -24.52
CA SER A 798 -7.40 -14.88 -24.14
C SER A 798 -8.40 -14.29 -25.13
N ASN A 799 -9.18 -13.32 -24.67
CA ASN A 799 -10.13 -12.57 -25.50
C ASN A 799 -9.90 -11.07 -25.38
N ALA A 800 -9.98 -10.35 -26.49
CA ALA A 800 -10.07 -8.88 -26.48
C ALA A 800 -11.51 -8.43 -26.70
N LEU A 801 -12.04 -7.58 -25.82
CA LEU A 801 -13.44 -7.17 -25.83
C LEU A 801 -13.56 -5.67 -25.48
N VAL A 802 -14.51 -4.98 -26.11
CA VAL A 802 -14.80 -3.56 -25.79
C VAL A 802 -15.38 -3.46 -24.39
N ALA A 803 -14.78 -2.65 -23.51
CA ALA A 803 -15.30 -2.42 -22.17
C ALA A 803 -16.16 -1.14 -22.13
N CYS A 804 -17.34 -1.25 -21.51
CA CYS A 804 -18.23 -0.11 -21.24
C CYS A 804 -19.07 -0.40 -19.99
N VAL A 805 -18.40 -0.39 -18.83
CA VAL A 805 -18.98 -0.70 -17.53
C VAL A 805 -19.50 0.59 -16.90
N GLY A 806 -20.64 0.56 -16.22
CA GLY A 806 -21.18 1.73 -15.50
C GLY A 806 -21.88 1.31 -14.21
N ALA A 807 -21.89 2.17 -13.20
CA ALA A 807 -22.55 1.86 -11.92
C ALA A 807 -24.09 1.74 -12.08
N ASN A 808 -24.64 2.29 -13.16
CA ASN A 808 -26.04 2.22 -13.56
C ASN A 808 -26.16 2.42 -15.09
N ASP A 809 -27.37 2.22 -15.63
CA ASP A 809 -27.64 2.33 -17.07
C ASP A 809 -27.32 3.73 -17.66
N ALA A 810 -27.44 4.81 -16.88
CA ALA A 810 -27.12 6.14 -17.35
C ALA A 810 -25.61 6.33 -17.52
N ASP A 811 -24.80 5.78 -16.62
CA ASP A 811 -23.34 5.77 -16.74
C ASP A 811 -22.88 4.94 -17.94
N VAL A 812 -23.51 3.78 -18.17
CA VAL A 812 -23.25 2.94 -19.35
C VAL A 812 -23.58 3.71 -20.63
N ALA A 813 -24.75 4.36 -20.70
CA ALA A 813 -25.16 5.14 -21.86
C ALA A 813 -24.21 6.32 -22.14
N ARG A 814 -23.80 7.06 -21.10
CA ARG A 814 -22.83 8.16 -21.23
C ARG A 814 -21.48 7.67 -21.76
N ARG A 815 -20.96 6.56 -21.23
CA ARG A 815 -19.68 5.97 -21.68
C ARG A 815 -19.77 5.46 -23.11
N ALA A 816 -20.87 4.82 -23.49
CA ALA A 816 -21.12 4.37 -24.84
C ALA A 816 -21.19 5.54 -25.84
N GLU A 817 -21.88 6.62 -25.47
CA GLU A 817 -21.94 7.86 -26.26
C GLU A 817 -20.55 8.48 -26.46
N ALA A 818 -19.74 8.56 -25.39
CA ALA A 818 -18.39 9.13 -25.44
C ALA A 818 -17.45 8.41 -26.43
N ILE A 819 -17.65 7.10 -26.62
CA ILE A 819 -16.87 6.29 -27.56
C ILE A 819 -17.59 6.08 -28.91
N GLY A 820 -18.74 6.74 -29.13
CA GLY A 820 -19.50 6.68 -30.38
C GLY A 820 -20.15 5.33 -30.67
N ARG A 821 -20.59 4.59 -29.63
CA ARG A 821 -21.11 3.22 -29.76
C ARG A 821 -22.51 3.08 -29.19
N ASP A 822 -23.27 2.16 -29.78
CA ASP A 822 -24.62 1.83 -29.31
C ASP A 822 -24.56 0.86 -28.12
N VAL A 823 -25.37 1.13 -27.09
CA VAL A 823 -25.39 0.33 -25.85
C VAL A 823 -25.84 -1.11 -26.11
N ALA A 824 -26.84 -1.33 -26.96
CA ALA A 824 -27.34 -2.68 -27.24
C ALA A 824 -26.30 -3.51 -28.00
N GLU A 825 -25.57 -2.87 -28.92
CA GLU A 825 -24.44 -3.46 -29.64
C GLU A 825 -23.29 -3.83 -28.70
N LEU A 826 -22.88 -2.92 -27.80
CA LEU A 826 -21.86 -3.21 -26.78
C LEU A 826 -22.31 -4.30 -25.79
N LYS A 827 -23.60 -4.30 -25.38
CA LYS A 827 -24.19 -5.37 -24.58
C LYS A 827 -24.37 -6.67 -25.35
N ALA A 828 -24.24 -6.72 -26.67
CA ALA A 828 -24.23 -7.97 -27.43
C ALA A 828 -22.80 -8.50 -27.60
N ASN A 829 -21.86 -7.62 -27.95
CA ASN A 829 -20.55 -8.02 -28.50
C ASN A 829 -19.36 -7.70 -27.58
N GLY A 830 -19.54 -6.83 -26.58
CA GLY A 830 -18.51 -6.40 -25.64
C GLY A 830 -18.79 -6.78 -24.19
N LEU A 831 -18.09 -6.11 -23.28
CA LEU A 831 -18.27 -6.14 -21.83
C LEU A 831 -18.93 -4.84 -21.38
N ALA A 832 -20.26 -4.75 -21.58
CA ALA A 832 -21.02 -3.56 -21.25
C ALA A 832 -22.19 -3.87 -20.31
N GLY A 833 -22.44 -2.95 -19.37
CA GLY A 833 -23.46 -3.10 -18.35
C GLY A 833 -22.97 -2.72 -16.96
N SER A 834 -23.76 -3.09 -15.96
CA SER A 834 -23.38 -3.05 -14.55
C SER A 834 -22.19 -3.99 -14.26
N PRO A 835 -21.44 -3.77 -13.16
CA PRO A 835 -20.35 -4.67 -12.78
C PRO A 835 -20.78 -6.14 -12.69
N ALA A 836 -21.97 -6.43 -12.16
CA ALA A 836 -22.50 -7.79 -12.08
C ALA A 836 -22.75 -8.41 -13.48
N GLU A 837 -23.40 -7.68 -14.40
CA GLU A 837 -23.62 -8.15 -15.78
C GLU A 837 -22.28 -8.45 -16.50
N VAL A 838 -21.26 -7.65 -16.21
CA VAL A 838 -19.92 -7.80 -16.80
C VAL A 838 -19.19 -9.00 -16.19
N VAL A 839 -19.28 -9.22 -14.88
CA VAL A 839 -18.73 -10.41 -14.20
C VAL A 839 -19.35 -11.69 -14.76
N ASP A 840 -20.68 -11.76 -14.88
CA ASP A 840 -21.38 -12.90 -15.47
C ASP A 840 -20.89 -13.20 -16.88
N ARG A 841 -20.69 -12.15 -17.67
CA ARG A 841 -20.19 -12.27 -19.03
C ARG A 841 -18.76 -12.77 -19.11
N ILE A 842 -17.88 -12.25 -18.26
CA ILE A 842 -16.51 -12.76 -18.14
C ILE A 842 -16.54 -14.24 -17.73
N GLY A 843 -17.47 -14.64 -16.85
CA GLY A 843 -17.73 -16.04 -16.51
C GLY A 843 -18.07 -16.91 -17.72
N ALA A 844 -18.86 -16.42 -18.68
CA ALA A 844 -19.15 -17.14 -19.92
C ALA A 844 -17.91 -17.36 -20.81
N TYR A 845 -16.99 -16.39 -20.86
CA TYR A 845 -15.70 -16.56 -21.54
C TYR A 845 -14.78 -17.50 -20.77
N ALA A 846 -14.76 -17.43 -19.44
CA ALA A 846 -14.00 -18.35 -18.59
C ALA A 846 -14.43 -19.81 -18.83
N ALA A 847 -15.74 -20.06 -18.95
CA ALA A 847 -16.30 -21.39 -19.20
C ALA A 847 -15.83 -22.05 -20.51
N VAL A 848 -15.41 -21.25 -21.51
CA VAL A 848 -14.86 -21.78 -22.78
C VAL A 848 -13.32 -21.88 -22.78
N GLY A 849 -12.71 -21.59 -21.63
CA GLY A 849 -11.27 -21.75 -21.38
C GLY A 849 -10.46 -20.46 -21.50
N THR A 850 -11.11 -19.30 -21.48
CA THR A 850 -10.42 -18.01 -21.42
C THR A 850 -9.84 -17.82 -20.02
N SER A 851 -8.56 -17.47 -19.92
CA SER A 851 -7.91 -17.13 -18.65
C SER A 851 -7.41 -15.69 -18.58
N ARG A 852 -7.45 -14.95 -19.70
CA ARG A 852 -7.15 -13.51 -19.75
C ARG A 852 -8.14 -12.74 -20.62
N ILE A 853 -8.54 -11.57 -20.14
CA ILE A 853 -9.38 -10.62 -20.89
C ILE A 853 -8.61 -9.32 -21.11
N TYR A 854 -8.51 -8.89 -22.37
CA TYR A 854 -8.04 -7.57 -22.76
C TYR A 854 -9.24 -6.65 -22.90
N LEU A 855 -9.35 -5.72 -21.97
CA LEU A 855 -10.36 -4.68 -21.93
C LEU A 855 -9.95 -3.57 -22.89
N GLN A 856 -10.60 -3.49 -24.04
CA GLN A 856 -10.38 -2.38 -24.96
C GLN A 856 -11.02 -1.12 -24.37
N ILE A 857 -10.16 -0.15 -24.02
CA ILE A 857 -10.53 1.15 -23.47
C ILE A 857 -10.36 2.19 -24.59
N LEU A 858 -11.49 2.75 -25.03
CA LEU A 858 -11.54 3.72 -26.14
C LEU A 858 -11.59 5.17 -25.66
N ASP A 859 -12.14 5.44 -24.46
CA ASP A 859 -12.03 6.74 -23.79
C ASP A 859 -10.90 6.68 -22.76
N LEU A 860 -9.75 7.24 -23.11
CA LEU A 860 -8.55 7.23 -22.26
C LEU A 860 -8.60 8.30 -21.15
N HIS A 861 -9.58 9.20 -21.18
CA HIS A 861 -9.73 10.26 -20.18
C HIS A 861 -10.66 9.86 -19.02
N ASP A 862 -11.51 8.84 -19.19
CA ASP A 862 -12.37 8.30 -18.13
C ASP A 862 -11.61 7.30 -17.24
N LEU A 863 -10.67 7.81 -16.42
CA LEU A 863 -9.93 6.98 -15.45
C LEU A 863 -10.84 6.33 -14.40
N ALA A 864 -11.98 6.97 -14.09
CA ALA A 864 -13.00 6.42 -13.21
C ALA A 864 -13.65 5.14 -13.78
N HIS A 865 -13.53 4.89 -15.07
CA HIS A 865 -13.94 3.63 -15.68
C HIS A 865 -13.01 2.48 -15.26
N LEU A 866 -11.69 2.74 -15.25
CA LEU A 866 -10.70 1.77 -14.77
C LEU A 866 -10.87 1.52 -13.28
N GLU A 867 -11.09 2.57 -12.49
CA GLU A 867 -11.34 2.46 -11.05
C GLU A 867 -12.56 1.59 -10.77
N LEU A 868 -13.68 1.84 -11.46
CA LEU A 868 -14.90 1.06 -11.31
C LEU A 868 -14.68 -0.42 -11.67
N ILE A 869 -14.01 -0.68 -12.80
CA ILE A 869 -13.69 -2.06 -13.20
C ILE A 869 -12.81 -2.73 -12.14
N ALA A 870 -11.77 -2.05 -11.66
CA ALA A 870 -10.87 -2.60 -10.65
C ALA A 870 -11.59 -2.88 -9.32
N SER A 871 -12.42 -1.94 -8.84
CA SER A 871 -13.07 -2.06 -7.54
C SER A 871 -14.28 -2.97 -7.54
N GLU A 872 -15.03 -3.04 -8.64
CA GLU A 872 -16.33 -3.73 -8.69
C GLU A 872 -16.40 -4.90 -9.68
N VAL A 873 -15.49 -5.04 -10.64
CA VAL A 873 -15.44 -6.22 -11.54
C VAL A 873 -14.28 -7.12 -11.15
N SER A 874 -13.04 -6.61 -11.13
CA SER A 874 -11.85 -7.40 -10.81
C SER A 874 -11.89 -8.00 -9.40
N SER A 875 -12.56 -7.33 -8.45
CA SER A 875 -12.70 -7.82 -7.07
C SER A 875 -13.58 -9.07 -6.94
N GLN A 876 -14.38 -9.39 -7.96
CA GLN A 876 -15.32 -10.53 -7.99
C GLN A 876 -14.81 -11.73 -8.81
N LEU A 877 -13.67 -11.59 -9.49
CA LEU A 877 -13.04 -12.60 -10.36
C LEU A 877 -11.80 -13.22 -9.70
#